data_AF-A0A5C6AYV7-F1
#
_entry.id   AF-A0A5C6AYV7-F1
#
_cell.length_a   1.000
_cell.length_b   1.000
_cell.length_c   1.000
_cell.angle_alpha   90.00
_cell.angle_beta   90.00
_cell.angle_gamma   90.00
#
_symmetry.space_group_name_H-M   'P 1'
#
loop_
_entity.id
_entity.type
_entity.pdbx_description
1 polymer ?
#
loop_
_entity_poly.entity_id
_entity_poly.type
_entity_poly.pdbx_seq_one_letter_code
_entity_poly.pdbx_strand_id
1 'polypeptide(L)'
;MTAAITPTKWYEIESDGRIVCRLCPRECHLKDGDRGFCFVRQNVDGKMVLDTYGKSTGFCIDPIEKKPLNHFLPGTPVLSFGTAGCNLGCKFCQNWDISKSREVARLSDHAMPDEIAQTAADTGCRSVAFTYNDPIIWAEYAIDTATACRDRGIHSVAVTAGYLSQQARPEFFAAMDAANIDLKAFSESFYYRVTGSHLQPVLDTIAYACNETDCWVELTNLIIPNNNDDPDEWRRMCDWLVSTIGTDVPIHFTAFHPDFRLQNQPRTSHETLIAAYDLARQSGLRYVYVGNVHDVERQSTYCHGCGALLIQRDWHQLGHYAMQGNRCQACQCVIPGRFEATPGTWGQRRQRVKIQSRTLPVVPNEVRMSQTNPTDIIHWSDAEQDAIHAAACHFVATSVLGEDSDPPLSVLPELASRMIHGVYVTLKRGETLRGCCGMLGAEMSLGDALADSAARTTRDPRMSAISASELPYLTLSVSILGPPRPISARGDDRVDQVKIGQHGLRIRIGQNSGLLLPVVAIEQGWNAKQFLDAVCRKAGLPAGTWRSDQAELMLFDGIYFGGPFQLPETLGQSARDKLQSAERQAVSPAALSTVTRWISNAVAQASKSPDALGSPATALADRVDEVNVNGYMLRIRQAESSSSWLQLSLRDTIAMQASLQQTLRGARSSANDSTSPEESAEVALAVLTGPIHHGDAKTADLRGIDPQCRAIVATDGRRWSVRFDRESPPEQTLAKVLAAERFDAGTTQLYSLHCDSNVPALGTSLGIAAMSQFTVRPPAVADRFYSGADAQRDAEVDALISGLPPVAKRTVNAAMVPHAGLRFSGEIAADTWRRIELPRDVLIISPKHTGDGVDWAVAPYTRWQLSGDAALEGNEEMATSLAACHEGLELDSAAHRGEHGIEIQLPILYRLAPQTRVTAIAMRSATWEQLQDLAVSLAAWMKSQASPPLLVISSDMNHYADEIENRTRDRMALDALRTGDAKALLDVCEAENISMCGQVPAALVLLTLRHLGITPAYDEIAYATSAQYGGDPQRVVGYAGVLL
;
A
#
# COMPACT_ATOMS: atom_id res chain seq x y z
N MET A 1 6.70 -5.02 35.71
CA MET A 1 5.42 -5.05 36.46
C MET A 1 4.51 -6.06 35.76
N THR A 2 3.92 -7.00 36.50
CA THR A 2 2.90 -7.92 35.96
C THR A 2 1.76 -7.10 35.37
N ALA A 3 1.44 -7.30 34.09
CA ALA A 3 0.32 -6.63 33.43
C ALA A 3 -0.96 -6.81 34.28
N ALA A 4 -1.64 -5.71 34.60
CA ALA A 4 -2.88 -5.76 35.36
C ALA A 4 -3.93 -6.46 34.50
N ILE A 5 -4.18 -7.74 34.80
CA ILE A 5 -5.21 -8.55 34.16
C ILE A 5 -6.57 -7.99 34.60
N THR A 6 -7.30 -7.36 33.68
CA THR A 6 -8.63 -6.82 33.99
C THR A 6 -9.70 -7.87 33.65
N PRO A 7 -10.42 -8.41 34.65
CA PRO A 7 -11.49 -9.37 34.39
C PRO A 7 -12.65 -8.70 33.65
N THR A 8 -13.31 -9.46 32.79
CA THR A 8 -14.49 -9.03 32.04
C THR A 8 -15.74 -9.74 32.54
N LYS A 9 -16.93 -9.37 32.06
CA LYS A 9 -18.20 -9.89 32.58
C LYS A 9 -19.13 -10.57 31.57
N TRP A 10 -18.99 -10.29 30.28
CA TRP A 10 -19.88 -10.87 29.25
C TRP A 10 -19.36 -12.21 28.75
N TYR A 11 -19.40 -13.22 29.60
CA TYR A 11 -19.05 -14.58 29.21
C TYR A 11 -19.74 -15.65 30.05
N GLU A 12 -19.87 -16.83 29.48
CA GLU A 12 -20.39 -18.03 30.14
C GLU A 12 -19.32 -19.13 30.12
N ILE A 13 -19.38 -20.05 31.07
CA ILE A 13 -18.49 -21.21 31.11
C ILE A 13 -19.32 -22.45 30.75
N GLU A 14 -18.90 -23.16 29.71
CA GLU A 14 -19.52 -24.42 29.27
C GLU A 14 -19.11 -25.58 30.17
N SER A 15 -19.86 -26.69 30.12
CA SER A 15 -19.61 -27.88 30.95
C SER A 15 -18.24 -28.54 30.74
N ASP A 16 -17.58 -28.26 29.61
CA ASP A 16 -16.23 -28.76 29.29
C ASP A 16 -15.11 -27.79 29.69
N GLY A 17 -15.44 -26.68 30.36
CA GLY A 17 -14.50 -25.68 30.85
C GLY A 17 -14.15 -24.57 29.84
N ARG A 18 -14.74 -24.55 28.65
CA ARG A 18 -14.57 -23.45 27.68
C ARG A 18 -15.35 -22.21 28.09
N ILE A 19 -14.84 -21.05 27.69
CA ILE A 19 -15.56 -19.79 27.79
C ILE A 19 -16.26 -19.47 26.49
N VAL A 20 -17.53 -19.05 26.55
CA VAL A 20 -18.26 -18.43 25.44
C VAL A 20 -18.35 -16.93 25.68
N CYS A 21 -17.71 -16.14 24.82
CA CYS A 21 -17.75 -14.68 24.90
C CYS A 21 -19.10 -14.13 24.41
N ARG A 22 -19.92 -13.59 25.32
CA ARG A 22 -21.26 -13.05 25.03
C ARG A 22 -21.29 -11.55 24.73
N LEU A 23 -20.13 -10.89 24.62
CA LEU A 23 -20.07 -9.45 24.34
C LEU A 23 -20.67 -9.10 22.96
N CYS A 24 -20.32 -9.85 21.93
CA CYS A 24 -20.72 -9.56 20.56
C CYS A 24 -21.29 -10.80 19.87
N PRO A 25 -22.03 -10.65 18.76
CA PRO A 25 -22.68 -11.78 18.06
C PRO A 25 -21.73 -12.83 17.48
N ARG A 26 -20.41 -12.73 17.69
CA ARG A 26 -19.45 -13.77 17.30
C ARG A 26 -19.42 -14.97 18.23
N GLU A 27 -19.82 -14.80 19.49
CA GLU A 27 -19.92 -15.88 20.47
C GLU A 27 -18.67 -16.78 20.49
N CYS A 28 -17.47 -16.18 20.56
CA CYS A 28 -16.23 -16.95 20.46
C CYS A 28 -16.14 -17.99 21.60
N HIS A 29 -15.99 -19.27 21.24
CA HIS A 29 -15.72 -20.37 22.16
C HIS A 29 -14.21 -20.50 22.36
N LEU A 30 -13.74 -20.20 23.56
CA LEU A 30 -12.32 -20.07 23.91
C LEU A 30 -11.92 -21.11 24.96
N LYS A 31 -10.94 -21.94 24.63
CA LYS A 31 -10.22 -22.75 25.63
C LYS A 31 -9.26 -21.86 26.41
N ASP A 32 -8.72 -22.39 27.50
CA ASP A 32 -7.69 -21.68 28.25
C ASP A 32 -6.51 -21.30 27.35
N GLY A 33 -6.05 -20.05 27.45
CA GLY A 33 -5.04 -19.45 26.58
C GLY A 33 -5.57 -18.84 25.28
N ASP A 34 -6.75 -19.22 24.79
CA ASP A 34 -7.30 -18.74 23.51
C ASP A 34 -7.69 -17.26 23.56
N ARG A 35 -7.53 -16.58 22.43
CA ARG A 35 -8.01 -15.20 22.20
C ARG A 35 -9.24 -15.20 21.29
N GLY A 36 -10.18 -14.31 21.59
CA GLY A 36 -11.32 -14.04 20.72
C GLY A 36 -10.90 -13.47 19.36
N PHE A 37 -11.84 -13.44 18.40
CA PHE A 37 -11.60 -12.88 17.06
C PHE A 37 -11.00 -11.46 17.09
N CYS A 38 -11.35 -10.68 18.11
CA CYS A 38 -10.86 -9.32 18.31
C CYS A 38 -9.41 -9.22 18.82
N PHE A 39 -8.78 -10.34 19.18
CA PHE A 39 -7.42 -10.48 19.72
C PHE A 39 -7.14 -9.83 21.09
N VAL A 40 -8.07 -9.02 21.63
CA VAL A 40 -7.88 -8.30 22.90
C VAL A 40 -8.58 -8.94 24.10
N ARG A 41 -9.50 -9.88 23.85
CA ARG A 41 -10.16 -10.68 24.89
C ARG A 41 -9.58 -12.08 24.91
N GLN A 42 -9.09 -12.51 26.06
CA GLN A 42 -8.39 -13.78 26.23
C GLN A 42 -9.01 -14.59 27.36
N ASN A 43 -9.05 -15.91 27.22
CA ASN A 43 -9.31 -16.80 28.33
C ASN A 43 -8.00 -17.08 29.07
N VAL A 44 -7.91 -16.71 30.34
CA VAL A 44 -6.75 -16.95 31.21
C VAL A 44 -7.25 -17.56 32.51
N ASP A 45 -6.81 -18.78 32.81
CA ASP A 45 -7.18 -19.57 33.98
C ASP A 45 -8.72 -19.72 34.12
N GLY A 46 -9.40 -19.95 33.00
CA GLY A 46 -10.86 -20.08 32.97
C GLY A 46 -11.62 -18.77 33.22
N LYS A 47 -10.97 -17.61 33.09
CA LYS A 47 -11.59 -16.28 33.18
C LYS A 47 -11.35 -15.48 31.92
N MET A 48 -12.38 -14.78 31.44
CA MET A 48 -12.21 -13.87 30.32
C MET A 48 -11.61 -12.55 30.80
N VAL A 49 -10.51 -12.14 30.19
CA VAL A 49 -9.74 -10.95 30.56
C VAL A 49 -9.57 -10.01 29.37
N LEU A 50 -9.44 -8.71 29.63
CA LEU A 50 -9.18 -7.68 28.63
C LEU A 50 -7.71 -7.25 28.66
N ASP A 51 -6.98 -7.50 27.58
CA ASP A 51 -5.54 -7.20 27.46
C ASP A 51 -5.26 -5.72 27.15
N THR A 52 -6.26 -4.97 26.68
CA THR A 52 -6.12 -3.56 26.28
C THR A 52 -6.55 -2.53 27.32
N TYR A 53 -6.97 -2.95 28.51
CA TYR A 53 -7.40 -2.01 29.55
C TYR A 53 -6.25 -1.07 29.94
N GLY A 54 -6.51 0.24 29.94
CA GLY A 54 -5.50 1.26 30.25
C GLY A 54 -4.39 1.44 29.19
N LYS A 55 -4.58 0.89 27.99
CA LYS A 55 -3.65 1.02 26.85
C LYS A 55 -4.33 1.74 25.69
N SER A 56 -3.59 2.57 24.97
CA SER A 56 -4.10 3.33 23.83
C SER A 56 -3.09 3.36 22.68
N THR A 57 -3.62 3.36 21.45
CA THR A 57 -2.83 3.58 20.23
C THR A 57 -2.43 5.03 20.00
N GLY A 58 -2.87 5.92 20.89
CA GLY A 58 -2.50 7.33 20.96
C GLY A 58 -3.70 8.23 21.24
N PHE A 59 -3.43 9.45 21.70
CA PHE A 59 -4.46 10.44 22.02
C PHE A 59 -4.39 11.66 21.08
N CYS A 60 -5.54 12.11 20.61
CA CYS A 60 -5.63 13.28 19.74
C CYS A 60 -6.91 14.06 19.98
N ILE A 61 -6.81 15.37 20.09
CA ILE A 61 -7.95 16.27 20.07
C ILE A 61 -8.27 16.61 18.62
N ASP A 62 -9.51 16.35 18.23
CA ASP A 62 -10.08 16.60 16.90
C ASP A 62 -11.37 17.44 17.05
N PRO A 63 -11.89 18.06 15.98
CA PRO A 63 -13.27 18.58 15.97
C PRO A 63 -14.29 17.43 16.06
N ILE A 64 -15.43 17.69 16.69
CA ILE A 64 -16.52 16.72 16.80
C ILE A 64 -17.08 16.31 15.42
N GLU A 65 -17.03 17.20 14.43
CA GLU A 65 -17.45 16.94 13.04
C GLU A 65 -16.67 15.78 12.41
N LYS A 66 -15.43 15.52 12.86
CA LYS A 66 -14.63 14.38 12.40
C LYS A 66 -15.13 13.04 12.94
N LYS A 67 -15.98 13.05 13.97
CA LYS A 67 -16.66 11.88 14.55
C LYS A 67 -18.11 11.86 14.06
N PRO A 68 -18.36 11.88 12.74
CA PRO A 68 -19.57 12.34 12.04
C PRO A 68 -20.80 12.58 12.93
N LEU A 69 -20.73 13.66 13.73
CA LEU A 69 -21.70 14.03 14.75
C LEU A 69 -22.04 15.52 14.55
N ASN A 70 -22.83 15.80 13.53
CA ASN A 70 -23.17 17.17 13.14
C ASN A 70 -24.20 17.81 14.09
N HIS A 71 -24.92 17.01 14.86
CA HIS A 71 -26.00 17.43 15.75
C HIS A 71 -25.64 17.20 17.23
N PHE A 72 -24.36 17.00 17.53
CA PHE A 72 -23.86 16.86 18.90
C PHE A 72 -22.70 17.82 19.14
N LEU A 73 -22.94 18.84 19.96
CA LEU A 73 -21.96 19.87 20.37
C LEU A 73 -21.12 20.46 19.22
N PRO A 74 -21.72 20.97 18.12
CA PRO A 74 -20.97 21.38 16.93
C PRO A 74 -19.85 22.40 17.21
N GLY A 75 -18.70 22.20 16.58
CA GLY A 75 -17.52 23.06 16.65
C GLY A 75 -16.67 22.88 17.91
N THR A 76 -17.03 21.96 18.81
CA THR A 76 -16.31 21.71 20.06
C THR A 76 -15.13 20.72 19.89
N PRO A 77 -14.09 20.82 20.73
CA PRO A 77 -13.00 19.84 20.75
C PRO A 77 -13.41 18.53 21.44
N VAL A 78 -13.00 17.41 20.83
CA VAL A 78 -13.18 16.05 21.37
C VAL A 78 -11.85 15.31 21.49
N LEU A 79 -11.53 14.82 22.69
CA LEU A 79 -10.36 13.97 22.93
C LEU A 79 -10.62 12.56 22.43
N SER A 80 -9.86 12.10 21.45
CA SER A 80 -10.10 10.85 20.71
C SER A 80 -8.99 9.82 20.96
N PHE A 81 -9.38 8.58 21.25
CA PHE A 81 -8.45 7.47 21.40
C PHE A 81 -9.08 6.12 21.05
N GLY A 82 -8.23 5.09 20.88
CA GLY A 82 -8.63 3.74 20.56
C GLY A 82 -7.63 2.69 21.04
N THR A 83 -7.98 1.43 20.90
CA THR A 83 -7.11 0.29 21.26
C THR A 83 -6.78 -0.55 20.00
N ALA A 84 -6.13 -1.70 20.16
CA ALA A 84 -5.90 -2.62 19.05
C ALA A 84 -7.11 -3.55 18.79
N GLY A 85 -7.19 -4.13 17.59
CA GLY A 85 -8.19 -5.17 17.25
C GLY A 85 -9.58 -4.64 16.88
N CYS A 86 -10.46 -5.53 16.42
CA CYS A 86 -11.86 -5.23 16.03
C CYS A 86 -12.71 -6.51 16.02
N ASN A 87 -14.02 -6.40 16.24
CA ASN A 87 -14.97 -7.52 16.09
C ASN A 87 -15.46 -7.70 14.65
N LEU A 88 -15.10 -6.82 13.70
CA LEU A 88 -15.36 -6.99 12.26
C LEU A 88 -14.08 -7.27 11.49
N GLY A 89 -14.20 -8.00 10.38
CA GLY A 89 -13.15 -8.36 9.42
C GLY A 89 -13.12 -7.49 8.15
N CYS A 90 -13.56 -6.21 8.22
CA CYS A 90 -13.70 -5.32 7.07
C CYS A 90 -12.48 -5.31 6.13
N LYS A 91 -12.70 -5.63 4.85
CA LYS A 91 -11.69 -5.59 3.78
C LYS A 91 -11.28 -4.18 3.33
N PHE A 92 -12.08 -3.17 3.67
CA PHE A 92 -11.89 -1.76 3.32
C PHE A 92 -11.48 -0.87 4.50
N CYS A 93 -11.03 -1.46 5.61
CA CYS A 93 -10.79 -0.68 6.83
C CYS A 93 -9.68 0.38 6.60
N GLN A 94 -10.02 1.65 6.82
CA GLN A 94 -9.08 2.79 6.67
C GLN A 94 -8.11 2.90 7.87
N ASN A 95 -8.46 2.30 9.02
CA ASN A 95 -7.60 2.16 10.20
C ASN A 95 -7.16 0.69 10.37
N TRP A 96 -6.80 0.01 9.28
CA TRP A 96 -6.47 -1.41 9.29
C TRP A 96 -5.21 -1.73 10.11
N ASP A 97 -4.27 -0.80 10.14
CA ASP A 97 -3.03 -0.84 10.92
C ASP A 97 -3.30 -0.97 12.43
N ILE A 98 -4.37 -0.34 12.93
CA ILE A 98 -4.81 -0.43 14.33
C ILE A 98 -5.77 -1.60 14.54
N SER A 99 -6.79 -1.70 13.69
CA SER A 99 -7.91 -2.65 13.87
C SER A 99 -7.59 -4.10 13.51
N LYS A 100 -6.50 -4.35 12.76
CA LYS A 100 -6.00 -5.70 12.43
C LYS A 100 -4.69 -6.05 13.14
N SER A 101 -4.15 -5.14 13.95
CA SER A 101 -2.95 -5.41 14.73
C SER A 101 -3.22 -6.50 15.78
N ARG A 102 -2.28 -7.46 15.86
CA ARG A 102 -2.20 -8.48 16.92
C ARG A 102 -1.26 -8.06 18.04
N GLU A 103 -0.56 -6.95 17.89
CA GLU A 103 0.52 -6.51 18.78
C GLU A 103 0.02 -5.46 19.76
N VAL A 104 -0.81 -5.88 20.72
CA VAL A 104 -1.35 -5.04 21.80
C VAL A 104 -0.23 -4.37 22.62
N ALA A 105 0.96 -4.98 22.71
CA ALA A 105 2.11 -4.45 23.45
C ALA A 105 2.85 -3.30 22.73
N ARG A 106 2.69 -3.15 21.41
CA ARG A 106 3.44 -2.21 20.56
C ARG A 106 2.81 -0.82 20.44
N LEU A 107 1.63 -0.63 21.05
CA LEU A 107 0.77 0.55 20.96
C LEU A 107 0.40 1.00 22.38
N SER A 108 1.32 1.66 23.08
CA SER A 108 1.19 1.81 24.54
C SER A 108 1.54 3.23 25.01
N ASP A 109 0.73 4.21 24.62
CA ASP A 109 0.45 5.26 25.59
C ASP A 109 -0.44 4.60 26.67
N HIS A 110 0.00 4.66 27.93
CA HIS A 110 -0.77 4.18 29.06
C HIS A 110 -1.54 5.34 29.67
N ALA A 111 -2.84 5.17 29.82
CA ALA A 111 -3.68 6.12 30.54
C ALA A 111 -4.85 5.39 31.20
N MET A 112 -5.12 5.70 32.46
CA MET A 112 -6.28 5.20 33.17
C MET A 112 -7.50 6.10 32.92
N PRO A 113 -8.74 5.60 33.13
CA PRO A 113 -9.98 6.36 32.96
C PRO A 113 -9.94 7.79 33.52
N ASP A 114 -9.46 7.96 34.76
CA ASP A 114 -9.35 9.27 35.41
C ASP A 114 -8.31 10.19 34.77
N GLU A 115 -7.20 9.66 34.26
CA GLU A 115 -6.16 10.44 33.60
C GLU A 115 -6.66 10.98 32.25
N ILE A 116 -7.47 10.18 31.53
CA ILE A 116 -8.13 10.60 30.30
C ILE A 116 -9.16 11.68 30.58
N ALA A 117 -10.04 11.46 31.57
CA ALA A 117 -11.06 12.43 31.95
C ALA A 117 -10.44 13.75 32.44
N GLN A 118 -9.36 13.68 33.22
CA GLN A 118 -8.62 14.86 33.66
C GLN A 118 -7.96 15.60 32.48
N THR A 119 -7.32 14.87 31.57
CA THR A 119 -6.70 15.47 30.38
C THR A 119 -7.75 16.17 29.51
N ALA A 120 -8.91 15.55 29.32
CA ALA A 120 -10.01 16.17 28.59
C ALA A 120 -10.48 17.46 29.27
N ALA A 121 -10.56 17.49 30.61
CA ALA A 121 -10.88 18.69 31.38
C ALA A 121 -9.82 19.79 31.19
N ASP A 122 -8.54 19.43 31.38
CA ASP A 122 -7.40 20.37 31.33
C ASP A 122 -7.22 20.99 29.94
N THR A 123 -7.59 20.25 28.89
CA THR A 123 -7.51 20.71 27.49
C THR A 123 -8.79 21.39 27.01
N GLY A 124 -9.81 21.51 27.86
CA GLY A 124 -11.08 22.13 27.53
C GLY A 124 -11.94 21.34 26.54
N CYS A 125 -11.68 20.03 26.39
CA CYS A 125 -12.53 19.15 25.59
C CYS A 125 -13.93 19.07 26.19
N ARG A 126 -14.97 19.05 25.34
CA ARG A 126 -16.36 18.86 25.78
C ARG A 126 -16.73 17.39 25.85
N SER A 127 -16.00 16.56 25.13
CA SER A 127 -16.25 15.13 25.06
C SER A 127 -14.98 14.32 24.88
N VAL A 128 -15.09 13.02 25.16
CA VAL A 128 -14.11 11.99 24.86
C VAL A 128 -14.72 11.00 23.87
N ALA A 129 -14.04 10.74 22.75
CA ALA A 129 -14.45 9.79 21.73
C ALA A 129 -13.64 8.50 21.78
N PHE A 130 -14.34 7.39 21.94
CA PHE A 130 -13.85 6.03 21.78
C PHE A 130 -13.93 5.64 20.29
N THR A 131 -12.79 5.61 19.61
CA THR A 131 -12.67 5.57 18.13
C THR A 131 -11.40 4.83 17.66
N TYR A 132 -10.98 5.05 16.41
CA TYR A 132 -9.87 4.38 15.67
C TYR A 132 -10.12 2.90 15.40
N ASN A 133 -10.57 2.16 16.42
CA ASN A 133 -11.15 0.84 16.31
C ASN A 133 -12.53 0.80 17.00
N ASP A 134 -13.17 -0.38 17.03
CA ASP A 134 -14.53 -0.50 17.59
C ASP A 134 -14.49 -0.56 19.14
N PRO A 135 -15.11 0.38 19.87
CA PRO A 135 -15.10 0.41 21.32
C PRO A 135 -15.84 -0.75 21.99
N ILE A 136 -16.67 -1.49 21.26
CA ILE A 136 -17.38 -2.65 21.78
C ILE A 136 -16.41 -3.69 22.34
N ILE A 137 -15.29 -3.96 21.65
CA ILE A 137 -14.39 -5.06 22.05
C ILE A 137 -13.68 -4.79 23.37
N TRP A 138 -13.57 -3.53 23.78
CA TRP A 138 -12.94 -3.06 25.02
C TRP A 138 -13.93 -2.27 25.89
N ALA A 139 -15.22 -2.66 25.85
CA ALA A 139 -16.33 -1.96 26.48
C ALA A 139 -16.13 -1.60 27.96
N GLU A 140 -15.48 -2.45 28.78
CA GLU A 140 -15.21 -2.14 30.18
C GLU A 140 -14.37 -0.87 30.32
N TYR A 141 -13.32 -0.73 29.54
CA TYR A 141 -12.45 0.45 29.57
C TYR A 141 -13.16 1.70 29.04
N ALA A 142 -14.04 1.56 28.03
CA ALA A 142 -14.86 2.65 27.54
C ALA A 142 -15.90 3.12 28.59
N ILE A 143 -16.58 2.19 29.26
CA ILE A 143 -17.60 2.47 30.28
C ILE A 143 -16.97 3.14 31.51
N ASP A 144 -15.83 2.64 31.98
CA ASP A 144 -15.13 3.21 33.13
C ASP A 144 -14.63 4.62 32.81
N THR A 145 -14.09 4.83 31.60
CA THR A 145 -13.68 6.17 31.14
C THR A 145 -14.87 7.12 31.00
N ALA A 146 -16.00 6.65 30.48
CA ALA A 146 -17.22 7.45 30.40
C ALA A 146 -17.74 7.85 31.78
N THR A 147 -17.63 6.95 32.76
CA THR A 147 -17.99 7.23 34.16
C THR A 147 -17.08 8.32 34.74
N ALA A 148 -15.76 8.19 34.58
CA ALA A 148 -14.80 9.20 35.04
C ALA A 148 -14.98 10.57 34.36
N CYS A 149 -15.40 10.59 33.09
CA CYS A 149 -15.74 11.81 32.34
C CYS A 149 -16.99 12.50 32.90
N ARG A 150 -18.03 11.71 33.23
CA ARG A 150 -19.30 12.23 33.78
C ARG A 150 -19.10 12.97 35.09
N ASP A 151 -18.23 12.48 35.96
CA ASP A 151 -17.88 13.13 37.25
C ASP A 151 -17.24 14.51 37.05
N ARG A 152 -16.76 14.81 35.84
CA ARG A 152 -16.12 16.08 35.45
C ARG A 152 -16.96 16.89 34.46
N GLY A 153 -18.20 16.47 34.17
CA GLY A 153 -19.08 17.14 33.21
C GLY A 153 -18.62 17.03 31.76
N ILE A 154 -17.86 15.98 31.41
CA ILE A 154 -17.36 15.71 30.06
C ILE A 154 -18.19 14.58 29.46
N HIS A 155 -18.63 14.77 28.21
CA HIS A 155 -19.49 13.80 27.54
C HIS A 155 -18.73 12.62 26.93
N SER A 156 -19.37 11.46 26.86
CA SER A 156 -18.80 10.25 26.24
C SER A 156 -19.38 9.99 24.83
N VAL A 157 -18.50 9.72 23.87
CA VAL A 157 -18.85 9.47 22.47
C VAL A 157 -18.33 8.10 22.02
N ALA A 158 -19.19 7.27 21.44
CA ALA A 158 -18.78 6.02 20.79
C ALA A 158 -18.79 6.15 19.26
N VAL A 159 -17.71 5.78 18.59
CA VAL A 159 -17.70 5.56 17.13
C VAL A 159 -17.56 4.07 16.88
N THR A 160 -18.65 3.41 16.48
CA THR A 160 -18.76 1.94 16.50
C THR A 160 -19.43 1.38 15.26
N ALA A 161 -19.16 0.12 14.92
CA ALA A 161 -19.91 -0.62 13.91
C ALA A 161 -21.23 -1.22 14.46
N GLY A 162 -21.53 -1.02 15.75
CA GLY A 162 -22.79 -1.47 16.34
C GLY A 162 -22.95 -3.00 16.40
N TYR A 163 -21.88 -3.77 16.27
CA TYR A 163 -21.95 -5.25 16.30
C TYR A 163 -21.87 -5.78 17.73
N LEU A 164 -22.90 -5.46 18.51
CA LEU A 164 -23.01 -5.72 19.95
C LEU A 164 -24.13 -6.73 20.24
N SER A 165 -23.97 -7.59 21.25
CA SER A 165 -25.01 -8.55 21.65
C SER A 165 -26.14 -7.86 22.42
N GLN A 166 -27.33 -8.45 22.41
CA GLN A 166 -28.48 -7.94 23.18
C GLN A 166 -28.17 -7.80 24.68
N GLN A 167 -27.38 -8.70 25.26
CA GLN A 167 -27.04 -8.68 26.69
C GLN A 167 -26.10 -7.51 27.05
N ALA A 168 -25.21 -7.11 26.15
CA ALA A 168 -24.21 -6.08 26.43
C ALA A 168 -24.67 -4.66 26.07
N ARG A 169 -25.65 -4.51 25.16
CA ARG A 169 -26.18 -3.21 24.70
C ARG A 169 -26.65 -2.29 25.83
N PRO A 170 -27.45 -2.72 26.83
CA PRO A 170 -28.00 -1.80 27.82
C PRO A 170 -26.92 -1.07 28.60
N GLU A 171 -25.90 -1.79 29.06
CA GLU A 171 -24.85 -1.19 29.87
C GLU A 171 -23.90 -0.32 29.04
N PHE A 172 -23.58 -0.75 27.81
CA PHE A 172 -22.72 0.03 26.92
C PHE A 172 -23.36 1.37 26.58
N PHE A 173 -24.61 1.39 26.12
CA PHE A 173 -25.28 2.63 25.72
C PHE A 173 -25.72 3.51 26.90
N ALA A 174 -25.99 2.93 28.08
CA ALA A 174 -26.23 3.72 29.29
C ALA A 174 -25.01 4.58 29.68
N ALA A 175 -23.81 4.17 29.29
CA ALA A 175 -22.59 4.93 29.56
C ALA A 175 -22.31 6.04 28.52
N MET A 176 -22.94 6.02 27.34
CA MET A 176 -22.63 6.92 26.21
C MET A 176 -23.62 8.08 26.12
N ASP A 177 -23.11 9.31 25.93
CA ASP A 177 -23.95 10.48 25.64
C ASP A 177 -24.31 10.59 24.16
N ALA A 178 -23.40 10.15 23.28
CA ALA A 178 -23.64 10.06 21.83
C ALA A 178 -22.91 8.88 21.19
N ALA A 179 -23.44 8.43 20.05
CA ALA A 179 -22.84 7.41 19.23
C ALA A 179 -22.95 7.76 17.75
N ASN A 180 -21.84 7.61 17.02
CA ASN A 180 -21.89 7.44 15.58
C ASN A 180 -21.81 5.94 15.28
N ILE A 181 -22.85 5.40 14.64
CA ILE A 181 -22.94 3.97 14.30
C ILE A 181 -22.76 3.78 12.79
N ASP A 182 -21.72 3.04 12.41
CA ASP A 182 -21.44 2.70 11.01
C ASP A 182 -22.40 1.61 10.51
N LEU A 183 -23.43 2.01 9.76
CA LEU A 183 -24.24 1.10 8.97
C LEU A 183 -23.53 0.88 7.63
N LYS A 184 -22.71 -0.18 7.55
CA LYS A 184 -21.71 -0.35 6.47
C LYS A 184 -22.31 -0.70 5.11
N ALA A 185 -23.50 -1.28 5.10
CA ALA A 185 -24.30 -1.64 3.93
C ALA A 185 -25.71 -1.99 4.42
N PHE A 186 -26.62 -2.27 3.49
CA PHE A 186 -27.96 -2.77 3.77
C PHE A 186 -28.23 -4.10 3.06
N SER A 187 -27.19 -4.93 2.97
CA SER A 187 -27.25 -6.30 2.45
C SER A 187 -26.45 -7.29 3.31
N GLU A 188 -27.04 -8.46 3.55
CA GLU A 188 -26.41 -9.55 4.29
C GLU A 188 -25.17 -10.12 3.56
N SER A 189 -25.22 -10.13 2.22
CA SER A 189 -24.08 -10.55 1.38
C SER A 189 -22.84 -9.68 1.60
N PHE A 190 -23.01 -8.37 1.71
CA PHE A 190 -21.92 -7.44 2.01
C PHE A 190 -21.35 -7.72 3.40
N TYR A 191 -22.20 -7.80 4.42
CA TYR A 191 -21.78 -8.08 5.78
C TYR A 191 -21.01 -9.40 5.89
N TYR A 192 -21.52 -10.47 5.26
CA TYR A 192 -20.84 -11.76 5.30
C TYR A 192 -19.50 -11.76 4.54
N ARG A 193 -19.47 -11.25 3.30
CA ARG A 193 -18.30 -11.38 2.41
C ARG A 193 -17.23 -10.30 2.63
N VAL A 194 -17.63 -9.11 3.04
CA VAL A 194 -16.75 -7.93 3.10
C VAL A 194 -16.34 -7.62 4.54
N THR A 195 -17.25 -7.79 5.51
CA THR A 195 -16.97 -7.53 6.94
C THR A 195 -16.86 -8.78 7.79
N GLY A 196 -17.24 -9.96 7.29
CA GLY A 196 -17.21 -11.21 8.04
C GLY A 196 -18.13 -11.18 9.27
N SER A 197 -19.27 -10.51 9.16
CA SER A 197 -20.29 -10.34 10.21
C SER A 197 -21.70 -10.44 9.60
N HIS A 198 -22.74 -10.13 10.37
CA HIS A 198 -24.15 -10.17 9.93
C HIS A 198 -24.81 -8.77 10.03
N LEU A 199 -25.78 -8.47 9.16
CA LEU A 199 -26.46 -7.18 9.12
C LEU A 199 -27.42 -7.00 10.30
N GLN A 200 -28.26 -8.01 10.55
CA GLN A 200 -29.36 -7.90 11.53
C GLN A 200 -28.91 -7.47 12.93
N PRO A 201 -27.80 -7.97 13.51
CA PRO A 201 -27.36 -7.52 14.83
C PRO A 201 -26.98 -6.03 14.89
N VAL A 202 -26.55 -5.43 13.77
CA VAL A 202 -26.29 -3.98 13.70
C VAL A 202 -27.60 -3.21 13.67
N LEU A 203 -28.57 -3.67 12.88
CA LEU A 203 -29.91 -3.05 12.81
C LEU A 203 -30.60 -3.08 14.18
N ASP A 204 -30.55 -4.21 14.88
CA ASP A 204 -31.12 -4.32 16.23
C ASP A 204 -30.41 -3.39 17.24
N THR A 205 -29.11 -3.17 17.06
CA THR A 205 -28.33 -2.25 17.91
C THR A 205 -28.70 -0.80 17.64
N ILE A 206 -28.86 -0.43 16.36
CA ILE A 206 -29.30 0.91 15.95
C ILE A 206 -30.72 1.19 16.49
N ALA A 207 -31.65 0.24 16.32
CA ALA A 207 -33.02 0.37 16.81
C ALA A 207 -33.04 0.53 18.34
N TYR A 208 -32.27 -0.30 19.06
CA TYR A 208 -32.14 -0.20 20.52
C TYR A 208 -31.60 1.17 20.96
N ALA A 209 -30.47 1.59 20.39
CA ALA A 209 -29.82 2.85 20.76
C ALA A 209 -30.74 4.07 20.51
N CYS A 210 -31.47 4.09 19.39
CA CYS A 210 -32.35 5.21 19.04
C CYS A 210 -33.67 5.23 19.82
N ASN A 211 -34.27 4.06 20.09
CA ASN A 211 -35.64 3.97 20.60
C ASN A 211 -35.73 3.68 22.11
N GLU A 212 -34.68 3.12 22.70
CA GLU A 212 -34.69 2.63 24.09
C GLU A 212 -33.65 3.31 24.99
N THR A 213 -32.87 4.26 24.48
CA THR A 213 -31.82 4.96 25.25
C THR A 213 -31.83 6.47 25.01
N ASP A 214 -31.23 7.22 25.93
CA ASP A 214 -31.04 8.67 25.78
C ASP A 214 -29.80 9.03 24.95
N CYS A 215 -29.02 8.04 24.50
CA CYS A 215 -27.81 8.26 23.70
C CYS A 215 -28.16 8.94 22.37
N TRP A 216 -27.52 10.06 22.05
CA TRP A 216 -27.73 10.72 20.75
C TRP A 216 -27.06 9.93 19.63
N VAL A 217 -27.82 9.47 18.64
CA VAL A 217 -27.30 8.63 17.54
C VAL A 217 -27.24 9.40 16.23
N GLU A 218 -26.13 9.26 15.52
CA GLU A 218 -26.00 9.56 14.09
C GLU A 218 -25.44 8.33 13.36
N LEU A 219 -25.77 8.18 12.08
CA LEU A 219 -25.36 7.02 11.29
C LEU A 219 -24.35 7.41 10.21
N THR A 220 -23.38 6.54 9.95
CA THR A 220 -22.46 6.69 8.82
C THR A 220 -22.59 5.51 7.87
N ASN A 221 -22.71 5.80 6.58
CA ASN A 221 -22.63 4.82 5.50
C ASN A 221 -21.49 5.21 4.55
N LEU A 222 -20.41 4.42 4.58
CA LEU A 222 -19.27 4.58 3.66
C LEU A 222 -19.65 3.96 2.33
N ILE A 223 -19.78 4.77 1.28
CA ILE A 223 -20.15 4.29 -0.05
C ILE A 223 -18.90 3.76 -0.74
N ILE A 224 -18.89 2.50 -1.13
CA ILE A 224 -17.80 1.77 -1.78
C ILE A 224 -18.28 1.38 -3.18
N PRO A 225 -17.63 1.88 -4.25
CA PRO A 225 -18.01 1.56 -5.61
C PRO A 225 -18.07 0.04 -5.87
N ASN A 226 -19.08 -0.39 -6.62
CA ASN A 226 -19.37 -1.77 -6.97
C ASN A 226 -19.63 -2.73 -5.79
N ASN A 227 -19.88 -2.22 -4.58
CA ASN A 227 -20.11 -3.06 -3.40
C ASN A 227 -21.39 -2.70 -2.64
N ASN A 228 -21.65 -1.42 -2.38
CA ASN A 228 -22.86 -0.95 -1.68
C ASN A 228 -23.40 0.37 -2.26
N ASP A 229 -23.13 0.61 -3.55
CA ASP A 229 -23.55 1.78 -4.33
C ASP A 229 -24.77 1.51 -5.23
N ASP A 230 -25.54 0.48 -4.89
CA ASP A 230 -26.80 0.15 -5.55
C ASP A 230 -27.95 1.05 -5.02
N PRO A 231 -28.60 1.86 -5.88
CA PRO A 231 -29.73 2.70 -5.48
C PRO A 231 -30.88 1.95 -4.82
N ASP A 232 -31.14 0.70 -5.19
CA ASP A 232 -32.19 -0.11 -4.56
C ASP A 232 -31.82 -0.50 -3.14
N GLU A 233 -30.53 -0.72 -2.86
CA GLU A 233 -30.03 -0.94 -1.50
C GLU A 233 -30.18 0.31 -0.64
N TRP A 234 -29.83 1.49 -1.17
CA TRP A 234 -30.04 2.75 -0.47
C TRP A 234 -31.50 3.02 -0.16
N ARG A 235 -32.41 2.71 -1.08
CA ARG A 235 -33.86 2.86 -0.85
C ARG A 235 -34.34 1.99 0.30
N ARG A 236 -33.99 0.70 0.29
CA ARG A 236 -34.35 -0.22 1.39
C ARG A 236 -33.79 0.26 2.73
N MET A 237 -32.56 0.76 2.73
CA MET A 237 -31.94 1.34 3.93
C MET A 237 -32.75 2.54 4.42
N CYS A 238 -33.04 3.51 3.56
CA CYS A 238 -33.76 4.73 3.92
C CYS A 238 -35.19 4.42 4.39
N ASP A 239 -35.90 3.51 3.71
CA ASP A 239 -37.24 3.07 4.11
C ASP A 239 -37.23 2.44 5.50
N TRP A 240 -36.21 1.62 5.80
CA TRP A 240 -36.03 1.02 7.13
C TRP A 240 -35.75 2.09 8.19
N LEU A 241 -34.88 3.06 7.90
CA LEU A 241 -34.56 4.15 8.82
C LEU A 241 -35.81 4.96 9.17
N VAL A 242 -36.55 5.40 8.16
CA VAL A 242 -37.78 6.19 8.33
C VAL A 242 -38.83 5.42 9.12
N SER A 243 -39.01 4.13 8.84
CA SER A 243 -40.03 3.30 9.50
C SER A 243 -39.65 2.83 10.91
N THR A 244 -38.35 2.67 11.20
CA THR A 244 -37.88 2.01 12.45
C THR A 244 -37.33 2.99 13.48
N ILE A 245 -36.57 4.01 13.05
CA ILE A 245 -35.93 4.98 13.95
C ILE A 245 -36.36 6.43 13.67
N GLY A 246 -37.20 6.64 12.66
CA GLY A 246 -37.79 7.93 12.33
C GLY A 246 -36.94 8.79 11.38
N THR A 247 -37.45 9.99 11.10
CA THR A 247 -36.88 10.91 10.08
C THR A 247 -35.82 11.88 10.64
N ASP A 248 -35.63 11.87 11.96
CA ASP A 248 -34.86 12.85 12.71
C ASP A 248 -33.42 12.41 13.01
N VAL A 249 -33.09 11.12 12.85
CA VAL A 249 -31.74 10.59 13.02
C VAL A 249 -30.88 10.95 11.80
N PRO A 250 -29.79 11.71 11.97
CA PRO A 250 -28.91 12.06 10.87
C PRO A 250 -28.19 10.86 10.24
N ILE A 251 -28.03 10.88 8.92
CA ILE A 251 -27.19 9.93 8.18
C ILE A 251 -26.12 10.66 7.34
N HIS A 252 -24.90 10.13 7.36
CA HIS A 252 -23.74 10.63 6.64
C HIS A 252 -23.30 9.63 5.57
N PHE A 253 -23.37 10.03 4.30
CA PHE A 253 -22.80 9.29 3.19
C PHE A 253 -21.36 9.76 2.95
N THR A 254 -20.39 8.86 3.13
CA THR A 254 -18.97 9.24 3.10
C THR A 254 -18.23 8.59 1.94
N ALA A 255 -17.24 9.31 1.39
CA ALA A 255 -16.38 8.82 0.32
C ALA A 255 -15.39 7.75 0.82
N PHE A 256 -15.32 6.63 0.09
CA PHE A 256 -14.29 5.61 0.20
C PHE A 256 -13.01 6.02 -0.54
N HIS A 257 -11.87 5.60 0.01
CA HIS A 257 -10.60 5.56 -0.69
C HIS A 257 -9.94 4.18 -0.57
N PRO A 258 -9.19 3.72 -1.60
CA PRO A 258 -8.68 2.35 -1.64
C PRO A 258 -7.65 2.10 -0.54
N ASP A 259 -7.98 1.16 0.36
CA ASP A 259 -7.14 0.76 1.48
C ASP A 259 -7.24 -0.74 1.76
N PHE A 260 -6.29 -1.23 2.56
CA PHE A 260 -6.18 -2.60 3.05
C PHE A 260 -6.30 -3.64 1.92
N ARG A 261 -7.44 -4.35 1.81
CA ARG A 261 -7.64 -5.44 0.83
C ARG A 261 -8.49 -5.02 -0.37
N LEU A 262 -9.02 -3.80 -0.40
CA LEU A 262 -9.80 -3.27 -1.53
C LEU A 262 -9.02 -2.19 -2.29
N GLN A 263 -7.72 -2.41 -2.54
CA GLN A 263 -6.88 -1.48 -3.30
C GLN A 263 -7.27 -1.34 -4.78
N ASN A 264 -7.97 -2.34 -5.33
CA ASN A 264 -8.38 -2.38 -6.73
C ASN A 264 -9.73 -1.69 -7.02
N GLN A 265 -10.43 -1.19 -5.99
CA GLN A 265 -11.67 -0.44 -6.19
C GLN A 265 -11.36 1.05 -6.41
N PRO A 266 -12.13 1.79 -7.23
CA PRO A 266 -11.94 3.23 -7.36
C PRO A 266 -12.38 3.99 -6.10
N ARG A 267 -11.92 5.23 -5.94
CA ARG A 267 -12.48 6.18 -4.96
C ARG A 267 -13.95 6.46 -5.28
N THR A 268 -14.77 6.70 -4.27
CA THR A 268 -16.16 7.14 -4.48
C THR A 268 -16.17 8.49 -5.17
N SER A 269 -16.93 8.59 -6.26
CA SER A 269 -17.09 9.87 -6.96
C SER A 269 -18.02 10.79 -6.17
N HIS A 270 -17.90 12.09 -6.41
CA HIS A 270 -18.74 13.07 -5.75
C HIS A 270 -20.21 12.91 -6.19
N GLU A 271 -20.43 12.56 -7.46
CA GLU A 271 -21.73 12.31 -8.06
C GLU A 271 -22.47 11.14 -7.38
N THR A 272 -21.77 10.06 -7.04
CA THR A 272 -22.36 8.93 -6.32
C THR A 272 -22.86 9.35 -4.93
N LEU A 273 -22.13 10.22 -4.23
CA LEU A 273 -22.54 10.73 -2.92
C LEU A 273 -23.77 11.65 -3.02
N ILE A 274 -23.81 12.50 -4.05
CA ILE A 274 -24.98 13.34 -4.32
C ILE A 274 -26.20 12.47 -4.62
N ALA A 275 -26.05 11.41 -5.41
CA ALA A 275 -27.14 10.48 -5.71
C ALA A 275 -27.70 9.80 -4.44
N ALA A 276 -26.82 9.34 -3.55
CA ALA A 276 -27.23 8.77 -2.26
C ALA A 276 -27.93 9.82 -1.37
N TYR A 277 -27.38 11.03 -1.32
CA TYR A 277 -27.97 12.16 -0.59
C TYR A 277 -29.39 12.49 -1.08
N ASP A 278 -29.56 12.64 -2.39
CA ASP A 278 -30.83 13.00 -3.00
C ASP A 278 -31.89 11.92 -2.78
N LEU A 279 -31.51 10.65 -2.92
CA LEU A 279 -32.39 9.52 -2.67
C LEU A 279 -32.85 9.47 -1.20
N ALA A 280 -31.93 9.66 -0.25
CA ALA A 280 -32.25 9.68 1.17
C ALA A 280 -33.18 10.84 1.54
N ARG A 281 -32.96 12.04 0.96
CA ARG A 281 -33.86 13.19 1.12
C ARG A 281 -35.24 12.93 0.54
N GLN A 282 -35.32 12.32 -0.64
CA GLN A 282 -36.58 11.93 -1.29
C GLN A 282 -37.34 10.87 -0.48
N SER A 283 -36.63 10.00 0.22
CA SER A 283 -37.21 8.97 1.10
C SER A 283 -37.80 9.55 2.39
N GLY A 284 -37.59 10.84 2.67
CA GLY A 284 -38.19 11.57 3.79
C GLY A 284 -37.26 11.84 4.96
N LEU A 285 -35.98 11.47 4.88
CA LEU A 285 -34.99 11.82 5.92
C LEU A 285 -34.75 13.34 5.92
N ARG A 286 -34.79 13.93 7.11
CA ARG A 286 -34.65 15.39 7.28
C ARG A 286 -33.19 15.84 7.28
N TYR A 287 -32.30 15.02 7.83
CA TYR A 287 -30.89 15.35 8.01
C TYR A 287 -30.03 14.29 7.32
N VAL A 288 -29.55 14.65 6.15
CA VAL A 288 -28.69 13.84 5.30
C VAL A 288 -27.44 14.66 5.02
N TYR A 289 -26.28 14.03 5.09
CA TYR A 289 -24.99 14.70 4.89
C TYR A 289 -24.10 13.92 3.94
N VAL A 290 -23.25 14.63 3.21
CA VAL A 290 -22.10 14.02 2.51
C VAL A 290 -20.82 14.31 3.30
N GLY A 291 -19.92 13.34 3.38
CA GLY A 291 -18.68 13.47 4.15
C GLY A 291 -17.46 12.93 3.41
N ASN A 292 -16.28 13.19 3.94
CA ASN A 292 -14.98 12.94 3.28
C ASN A 292 -14.81 13.65 1.92
N VAL A 293 -15.60 14.69 1.64
CA VAL A 293 -15.50 15.59 0.48
C VAL A 293 -15.69 17.04 0.91
N HIS A 294 -15.30 18.02 0.08
CA HIS A 294 -15.67 19.43 0.31
C HIS A 294 -16.97 19.72 -0.44
N ASP A 295 -18.09 19.83 0.28
CA ASP A 295 -19.41 20.14 -0.27
C ASP A 295 -20.21 20.93 0.77
N VAL A 296 -20.03 22.25 0.74
CA VAL A 296 -20.66 23.14 1.73
C VAL A 296 -22.17 23.02 1.70
N GLU A 297 -22.76 22.80 0.52
CA GLU A 297 -24.22 22.70 0.38
C GLU A 297 -24.75 21.50 1.14
N ARG A 298 -24.13 20.32 0.99
CA ARG A 298 -24.63 19.04 1.54
C ARG A 298 -23.96 18.63 2.86
N GLN A 299 -22.99 19.39 3.35
CA GLN A 299 -22.41 19.27 4.69
C GLN A 299 -23.10 20.14 5.74
N SER A 300 -23.88 21.12 5.29
CA SER A 300 -24.51 22.10 6.16
C SER A 300 -25.88 21.63 6.67
N THR A 301 -26.23 22.05 7.89
CA THR A 301 -27.55 21.78 8.48
C THR A 301 -28.55 22.85 8.07
N TYR A 302 -29.70 22.43 7.57
CA TYR A 302 -30.82 23.31 7.22
C TYR A 302 -32.04 23.04 8.09
N CYS A 303 -32.89 24.04 8.25
CA CYS A 303 -34.15 23.89 8.97
C CYS A 303 -35.14 23.06 8.15
N HIS A 304 -35.63 21.94 8.69
CA HIS A 304 -36.68 21.15 8.03
C HIS A 304 -38.03 21.88 7.93
N GLY A 305 -38.27 22.89 8.77
CA GLY A 305 -39.51 23.67 8.77
C GLY A 305 -39.55 24.81 7.74
N CYS A 306 -38.45 25.56 7.55
CA CYS A 306 -38.43 26.72 6.65
C CYS A 306 -37.30 26.71 5.61
N GLY A 307 -36.42 25.71 5.59
CA GLY A 307 -35.32 25.59 4.64
C GLY A 307 -34.12 26.51 4.90
N ALA A 308 -34.14 27.36 5.93
CA ALA A 308 -33.04 28.27 6.24
C ALA A 308 -31.75 27.49 6.60
N LEU A 309 -30.60 27.98 6.13
CA LEU A 309 -29.28 27.49 6.54
C LEU A 309 -29.06 27.79 8.02
N LEU A 310 -28.83 26.75 8.83
CA LEU A 310 -28.69 26.86 10.28
C LEU A 310 -27.24 26.74 10.74
N ILE A 311 -26.52 25.77 10.21
CA ILE A 311 -25.11 25.54 10.55
C ILE A 311 -24.37 25.26 9.25
N GLN A 312 -23.63 26.25 8.78
CA GLN A 312 -22.79 26.09 7.60
C GLN A 312 -21.53 25.33 7.96
N ARG A 313 -21.16 24.35 7.13
CA ARG A 313 -19.92 23.59 7.27
C ARG A 313 -19.17 23.56 5.94
N ASP A 314 -17.88 23.84 6.01
CA ASP A 314 -16.92 23.45 4.98
C ASP A 314 -15.93 22.49 5.64
N TRP A 315 -16.09 21.20 5.34
CA TRP A 315 -15.36 20.14 6.03
C TRP A 315 -15.61 20.20 7.56
N HIS A 316 -14.58 20.48 8.37
CA HIS A 316 -14.69 20.63 9.83
C HIS A 316 -14.72 22.10 10.29
N GLN A 317 -14.81 23.07 9.37
CA GLN A 317 -14.92 24.48 9.74
C GLN A 317 -16.38 24.90 9.75
N LEU A 318 -16.82 25.44 10.90
CA LEU A 318 -18.14 26.08 10.98
C LEU A 318 -18.08 27.51 10.42
N GLY A 319 -19.11 27.87 9.66
CA GLY A 319 -19.36 29.21 9.13
C GLY A 319 -20.57 29.85 9.80
N HIS A 320 -21.58 30.20 8.98
CA HIS A 320 -22.86 30.72 9.47
C HIS A 320 -23.51 29.81 10.54
N TYR A 321 -23.97 30.42 11.64
CA TYR A 321 -24.64 29.73 12.75
C TYR A 321 -25.90 30.49 13.21
N ALA A 322 -27.07 29.97 12.88
CA ALA A 322 -28.39 30.58 13.12
C ALA A 322 -29.32 29.69 13.97
N MET A 323 -28.78 29.16 15.06
CA MET A 323 -29.51 28.36 16.06
C MET A 323 -29.77 29.16 17.34
N GLN A 324 -30.90 28.92 17.99
CA GLN A 324 -31.22 29.40 19.33
C GLN A 324 -31.48 28.19 20.23
N GLY A 325 -30.45 27.74 20.95
CA GLY A 325 -30.47 26.42 21.58
C GLY A 325 -30.65 25.34 20.50
N ASN A 326 -31.69 24.52 20.61
CA ASN A 326 -32.05 23.52 19.61
C ASN A 326 -33.15 23.98 18.62
N ARG A 327 -33.33 25.29 18.43
CA ARG A 327 -34.37 25.84 17.54
C ARG A 327 -33.78 26.68 16.41
N CYS A 328 -34.44 26.64 15.26
CA CYS A 328 -34.17 27.56 14.17
C CYS A 328 -34.47 29.01 14.59
N GLN A 329 -33.52 29.93 14.40
CA GLN A 329 -33.74 31.36 14.72
C GLN A 329 -34.86 31.99 13.87
N ALA A 330 -35.06 31.54 12.64
CA ALA A 330 -36.03 32.11 11.70
C ALA A 330 -37.48 31.68 11.95
N CYS A 331 -37.74 30.39 12.24
CA CYS A 331 -39.11 29.85 12.37
C CYS A 331 -39.38 29.12 13.69
N GLN A 332 -38.41 29.07 14.60
CA GLN A 332 -38.52 28.44 15.94
C GLN A 332 -38.79 26.92 15.93
N CYS A 333 -38.70 26.30 14.76
CA CYS A 333 -38.77 24.86 14.60
C CYS A 333 -37.67 24.16 15.41
N VAL A 334 -38.03 23.09 16.12
CA VAL A 334 -37.07 22.28 16.88
C VAL A 334 -36.24 21.45 15.91
N ILE A 335 -34.93 21.50 16.11
CA ILE A 335 -33.91 20.74 15.39
C ILE A 335 -33.45 19.64 16.37
N PRO A 336 -33.62 18.35 16.03
CA PRO A 336 -33.22 17.26 16.89
C PRO A 336 -31.68 17.25 17.00
N GLY A 337 -31.18 17.07 18.22
CA GLY A 337 -29.74 17.12 18.51
C GLY A 337 -29.45 17.71 19.88
N ARG A 338 -28.18 17.67 20.26
CA ARG A 338 -27.65 18.25 21.50
C ARG A 338 -26.77 19.45 21.13
N PHE A 339 -27.32 20.65 21.32
CA PHE A 339 -26.68 21.90 20.94
C PHE A 339 -26.41 22.77 22.17
N GLU A 340 -25.23 23.38 22.23
CA GLU A 340 -24.96 24.48 23.17
C GLU A 340 -25.57 25.79 22.64
N ALA A 341 -25.65 26.82 23.50
CA ALA A 341 -26.20 28.13 23.12
C ALA A 341 -25.35 28.83 22.05
N THR A 342 -24.05 28.53 22.00
CA THR A 342 -23.08 29.04 21.02
C THR A 342 -22.28 27.87 20.46
N PRO A 343 -21.86 27.90 19.19
CA PRO A 343 -21.00 26.86 18.65
C PRO A 343 -19.61 26.90 19.29
N GLY A 344 -18.94 25.75 19.31
CA GLY A 344 -17.52 25.72 19.64
C GLY A 344 -16.68 26.38 18.55
N THR A 345 -15.46 26.78 18.91
CA THR A 345 -14.52 27.48 18.03
C THR A 345 -13.26 26.66 17.75
N TRP A 346 -13.34 25.32 17.83
CA TRP A 346 -12.20 24.46 17.60
C TRP A 346 -11.71 24.52 16.15
N GLY A 347 -12.64 24.54 15.19
CA GLY A 347 -12.35 24.55 13.76
C GLY A 347 -11.63 23.27 13.31
N GLN A 348 -10.85 23.35 12.23
CA GLN A 348 -10.21 22.19 11.61
C GLN A 348 -8.94 21.69 12.35
N ARG A 349 -8.67 22.19 13.57
CA ARG A 349 -7.43 21.90 14.30
C ARG A 349 -7.34 20.43 14.71
N ARG A 350 -6.13 19.88 14.60
CA ARG A 350 -5.79 18.56 15.11
C ARG A 350 -4.60 18.69 16.06
N GLN A 351 -4.76 18.25 17.30
CA GLN A 351 -3.72 18.37 18.32
C GLN A 351 -3.47 17.00 18.96
N ARG A 352 -2.27 16.44 18.75
CA ARG A 352 -1.85 15.24 19.48
C ARG A 352 -1.63 15.58 20.96
N VAL A 353 -1.99 14.66 21.83
CA VAL A 353 -1.81 14.78 23.28
C VAL A 353 -1.03 13.57 23.78
N LYS A 354 -0.11 13.78 24.71
CA LYS A 354 0.53 12.70 25.47
C LYS A 354 -0.02 12.74 26.89
N ILE A 355 -0.56 11.62 27.35
CA ILE A 355 -1.03 11.47 28.73
C ILE A 355 0.05 10.65 29.44
N GLN A 356 0.83 11.30 30.31
CA GLN A 356 1.84 10.61 31.12
C GLN A 356 1.23 10.27 32.47
N SER A 357 1.42 9.03 32.94
CA SER A 357 0.96 8.64 34.27
C SER A 357 1.73 9.38 35.35
N ARG A 358 1.03 10.14 36.19
CA ARG A 358 1.63 10.96 37.23
C ARG A 358 2.16 10.08 38.36
N THR A 359 3.48 9.94 38.46
CA THR A 359 4.14 9.63 39.73
C THR A 359 4.98 10.83 40.18
N LEU A 360 4.45 11.57 41.17
CA LEU A 360 5.08 12.58 42.05
C LEU A 360 5.43 13.98 41.49
N PRO A 361 5.55 15.02 42.36
CA PRO A 361 4.94 16.34 42.18
C PRO A 361 5.76 17.34 41.38
N VAL A 362 5.04 18.21 40.68
CA VAL A 362 5.58 19.34 39.91
C VAL A 362 5.92 20.49 40.87
N VAL A 363 7.17 20.96 40.83
CA VAL A 363 7.59 22.26 41.37
C VAL A 363 7.30 23.34 40.30
N PRO A 364 6.79 24.55 40.64
CA PRO A 364 6.34 25.51 39.65
C PRO A 364 7.48 26.12 38.82
N ASN A 365 7.17 26.32 37.53
CA ASN A 365 7.97 27.01 36.52
C ASN A 365 8.39 28.43 36.90
N GLU A 366 9.65 28.77 36.61
CA GLU A 366 10.02 30.09 36.10
C GLU A 366 10.64 29.92 34.71
N VAL A 367 9.86 30.20 33.67
CA VAL A 367 10.38 30.34 32.31
C VAL A 367 11.02 31.72 32.20
N ARG A 368 12.35 31.79 32.29
CA ARG A 368 13.11 32.91 31.74
C ARG A 368 13.11 32.78 30.23
N MET A 369 12.41 33.68 29.55
CA MET A 369 12.62 33.91 28.12
C MET A 369 14.05 34.43 27.93
N SER A 370 14.97 33.56 27.50
CA SER A 370 16.26 34.01 26.97
C SER A 370 16.10 34.31 25.48
N GLN A 371 16.55 35.49 25.07
CA GLN A 371 16.70 35.85 23.67
C GLN A 371 17.98 35.18 23.16
N THR A 372 17.86 34.06 22.44
CA THR A 372 18.97 33.50 21.67
C THR A 372 18.84 33.94 20.22
N ASN A 373 19.92 34.49 19.66
CA ASN A 373 19.99 34.90 18.26
C ASN A 373 19.89 33.67 17.33
N PRO A 374 19.22 33.75 16.16
CA PRO A 374 18.96 32.60 15.28
C PRO A 374 20.18 31.96 14.59
N THR A 375 21.39 32.49 14.79
CA THR A 375 22.59 32.14 14.00
C THR A 375 23.61 31.25 14.71
N ASP A 376 23.46 30.95 16.01
CA ASP A 376 24.50 30.23 16.78
C ASP A 376 24.25 28.71 16.97
N ILE A 377 23.26 28.12 16.29
CA ILE A 377 22.71 26.81 16.69
C ILE A 377 23.45 25.58 16.13
N ILE A 378 24.37 25.69 15.16
CA ILE A 378 24.96 24.51 14.49
C ILE A 378 26.48 24.50 14.52
N HIS A 379 27.08 24.77 15.68
CA HIS A 379 28.45 24.30 15.95
C HIS A 379 28.40 23.19 17.00
N TRP A 380 28.79 22.00 16.56
CA TRP A 380 29.00 20.80 17.37
C TRP A 380 30.46 20.40 17.19
N SER A 381 31.24 20.38 18.27
CA SER A 381 32.61 19.89 18.24
C SER A 381 32.67 18.41 17.89
N ASP A 382 33.79 17.94 17.36
CA ASP A 382 33.97 16.52 17.02
C ASP A 382 33.69 15.61 18.23
N ALA A 383 34.11 16.03 19.44
CA ALA A 383 33.83 15.30 20.67
C ALA A 383 32.33 15.23 21.03
N GLU A 384 31.55 16.29 20.76
CA GLU A 384 30.10 16.24 20.95
C GLU A 384 29.43 15.36 19.90
N GLN A 385 29.88 15.40 18.65
CA GLN A 385 29.38 14.54 17.58
C GLN A 385 29.63 13.05 17.88
N ASP A 386 30.83 12.71 18.35
CA ASP A 386 31.19 11.36 18.78
C ASP A 386 30.32 10.88 19.95
N ALA A 387 30.07 11.75 20.94
CA ALA A 387 29.19 11.42 22.06
C ALA A 387 27.74 11.17 21.62
N ILE A 388 27.22 11.99 20.68
CA ILE A 388 25.87 11.83 20.13
C ILE A 388 25.76 10.56 19.29
N HIS A 389 26.79 10.24 18.49
CA HIS A 389 26.86 9.01 17.71
C HIS A 389 26.88 7.78 18.61
N ALA A 390 27.70 7.77 19.67
CA ALA A 390 27.76 6.69 20.64
C ALA A 390 26.41 6.51 21.37
N ALA A 391 25.76 7.61 21.77
CA ALA A 391 24.44 7.56 22.39
C ALA A 391 23.36 7.02 21.43
N ALA A 392 23.39 7.42 20.16
CA ALA A 392 22.50 6.90 19.14
C ALA A 392 22.70 5.39 18.92
N CYS A 393 23.94 4.91 18.88
CA CYS A 393 24.25 3.48 18.81
C CYS A 393 23.72 2.74 20.05
N HIS A 394 23.82 3.33 21.23
CA HIS A 394 23.25 2.77 22.46
C HIS A 394 21.73 2.63 22.40
N PHE A 395 21.00 3.67 21.99
CA PHE A 395 19.55 3.60 21.87
C PHE A 395 19.09 2.62 20.78
N VAL A 396 19.82 2.53 19.67
CA VAL A 396 19.54 1.51 18.64
C VAL A 396 19.78 0.10 19.18
N ALA A 397 20.91 -0.14 19.85
CA ALA A 397 21.26 -1.46 20.38
C ALA A 397 20.25 -1.95 21.42
N THR A 398 19.88 -1.09 22.39
CA THR A 398 18.87 -1.42 23.42
C THR A 398 17.49 -1.69 22.80
N SER A 399 17.09 -0.88 21.81
CA SER A 399 15.83 -1.07 21.07
C SER A 399 15.80 -2.39 20.27
N VAL A 400 16.88 -2.75 19.58
CA VAL A 400 16.97 -4.02 18.83
C VAL A 400 16.98 -5.22 19.77
N LEU A 401 17.65 -5.12 20.92
CA LEU A 401 17.77 -6.22 21.88
C LEU A 401 16.56 -6.34 22.81
N GLY A 402 15.61 -5.41 22.73
CA GLY A 402 14.41 -5.38 23.58
C GLY A 402 14.76 -5.25 25.06
N GLU A 403 15.78 -4.45 25.37
CA GLU A 403 16.13 -4.04 26.73
C GLU A 403 15.38 -2.75 27.08
N ASP A 404 15.16 -2.49 28.37
CA ASP A 404 14.66 -1.18 28.82
C ASP A 404 15.67 -0.09 28.42
N SER A 405 15.18 0.98 27.80
CA SER A 405 16.06 2.08 27.39
C SER A 405 16.51 2.86 28.62
N ASP A 406 17.83 3.04 28.78
CA ASP A 406 18.38 3.94 29.78
C ASP A 406 17.86 5.38 29.56
N PRO A 407 17.64 6.16 30.64
CA PRO A 407 17.22 7.55 30.52
C PRO A 407 18.20 8.37 29.65
N PRO A 408 17.72 9.29 28.80
CA PRO A 408 18.63 10.04 27.92
C PRO A 408 19.75 10.78 28.65
N LEU A 409 19.47 11.30 29.86
CA LEU A 409 20.45 11.99 30.70
C LEU A 409 21.58 11.09 31.23
N SER A 410 21.38 9.76 31.35
CA SER A 410 22.45 8.86 31.77
C SER A 410 23.36 8.46 30.61
N VAL A 411 22.82 8.41 29.39
CA VAL A 411 23.55 8.01 28.18
C VAL A 411 24.24 9.20 27.52
N LEU A 412 23.59 10.36 27.50
CA LEU A 412 24.05 11.58 26.84
C LEU A 412 23.92 12.78 27.81
N PRO A 413 24.85 12.99 28.75
CA PRO A 413 24.64 13.84 29.94
C PRO A 413 24.18 15.29 29.69
N GLU A 414 25.08 16.26 29.73
CA GLU A 414 24.74 17.68 29.55
C GLU A 414 24.14 17.95 28.15
N LEU A 415 24.52 17.14 27.16
CA LEU A 415 24.05 17.25 25.79
C LEU A 415 22.58 16.84 25.62
N ALA A 416 22.02 15.93 26.41
CA ALA A 416 20.61 15.52 26.26
C ALA A 416 19.64 16.68 26.45
N SER A 417 19.99 17.65 27.30
CA SER A 417 19.16 18.82 27.58
C SER A 417 19.28 19.93 26.55
N ARG A 418 20.21 19.82 25.59
CA ARG A 418 20.41 20.85 24.54
C ARG A 418 19.22 20.82 23.58
N MET A 419 18.66 22.00 23.31
CA MET A 419 17.49 22.14 22.45
C MET A 419 17.88 22.11 20.97
N ILE A 420 17.11 21.38 20.18
CA ILE A 420 17.26 21.23 18.72
C ILE A 420 15.90 21.35 18.02
N HIS A 421 15.91 21.54 16.70
CA HIS A 421 14.67 21.65 15.90
C HIS A 421 14.35 20.39 15.10
N GLY A 422 15.31 19.46 14.99
CA GLY A 422 15.09 18.16 14.42
C GLY A 422 16.30 17.25 14.51
N VAL A 423 16.04 15.95 14.53
CA VAL A 423 17.06 14.92 14.48
C VAL A 423 16.56 13.75 13.65
N TYR A 424 17.45 13.17 12.84
CA TYR A 424 17.21 11.93 12.13
C TYR A 424 18.33 10.95 12.44
N VAL A 425 17.96 9.70 12.74
CA VAL A 425 18.89 8.58 12.89
C VAL A 425 18.75 7.71 11.65
N THR A 426 19.86 7.47 10.97
CA THR A 426 19.91 6.68 9.75
C THR A 426 20.81 5.46 9.96
N LEU A 427 20.30 4.29 9.62
CA LEU A 427 21.06 3.04 9.59
C LEU A 427 21.25 2.61 8.13
N LYS A 428 22.48 2.30 7.74
CA LYS A 428 22.80 1.68 6.46
C LYS A 428 23.61 0.40 6.67
N ARG A 429 23.57 -0.48 5.68
CA ARG A 429 24.42 -1.68 5.57
C ARG A 429 25.11 -1.64 4.21
N GLY A 430 26.41 -1.35 4.20
CA GLY A 430 27.06 -0.83 2.99
C GLY A 430 26.35 0.44 2.53
N GLU A 431 25.98 0.50 1.24
CA GLU A 431 25.20 1.60 0.67
C GLU A 431 23.67 1.47 0.89
N THR A 432 23.24 0.33 1.42
CA THR A 432 21.83 -0.03 1.52
C THR A 432 21.19 0.60 2.74
N LEU A 433 20.14 1.41 2.55
CA LEU A 433 19.36 1.93 3.65
C LEU A 433 18.67 0.79 4.43
N ARG A 434 18.73 0.84 5.76
CA ARG A 434 18.08 -0.12 6.66
C ARG A 434 17.05 0.52 7.61
N GLY A 435 17.14 1.82 7.81
CA GLY A 435 16.10 2.62 8.44
C GLY A 435 16.49 4.09 8.46
N CYS A 436 15.50 4.98 8.37
CA CYS A 436 15.74 6.43 8.56
C CYS A 436 14.48 7.09 9.10
N CYS A 437 14.46 7.31 10.41
CA CYS A 437 13.38 7.98 11.11
C CYS A 437 13.92 9.18 11.88
N GLY A 438 13.04 10.17 12.04
CA GLY A 438 13.37 11.41 12.71
C GLY A 438 12.17 12.31 12.89
N MET A 439 12.43 13.54 13.28
CA MET A 439 11.45 14.60 13.45
C MET A 439 12.05 15.96 13.11
N LEU A 440 11.21 16.89 12.67
CA LEU A 440 11.58 18.27 12.33
C LEU A 440 10.41 19.20 12.66
N GLY A 441 10.69 20.33 13.32
CA GLY A 441 9.76 21.46 13.46
C GLY A 441 9.77 22.08 14.84
N ALA A 442 9.20 21.39 15.83
CA ALA A 442 9.11 21.89 17.21
C ALA A 442 10.45 21.79 17.94
N GLU A 443 10.71 22.73 18.84
CA GLU A 443 11.89 22.68 19.70
C GLU A 443 11.79 21.50 20.68
N MET A 444 12.86 20.73 20.82
CA MET A 444 12.89 19.50 21.61
C MET A 444 14.28 19.25 22.21
N SER A 445 14.33 18.52 23.33
CA SER A 445 15.59 18.07 23.92
C SER A 445 16.27 17.07 22.96
N LEU A 446 17.59 17.19 22.78
CA LEU A 446 18.36 16.27 21.95
C LEU A 446 18.23 14.82 22.43
N GLY A 447 18.26 14.61 23.75
CA GLY A 447 18.21 13.27 24.33
C GLY A 447 16.92 12.52 23.99
N ASP A 448 15.77 13.14 24.24
CA ASP A 448 14.46 12.50 23.98
C ASP A 448 14.25 12.30 22.47
N ALA A 449 14.61 13.30 21.67
CA ALA A 449 14.46 13.26 20.23
C ALA A 449 15.34 12.18 19.59
N LEU A 450 16.57 12.02 20.09
CA LEU A 450 17.52 11.01 19.62
C LEU A 450 17.07 9.61 19.99
N ALA A 451 16.64 9.39 21.24
CA ALA A 451 16.13 8.09 21.70
C ALA A 451 14.89 7.65 20.92
N ASP A 452 13.91 8.55 20.74
CA ASP A 452 12.70 8.26 19.95
C ASP A 452 13.04 7.98 18.47
N SER A 453 13.92 8.77 17.87
CA SER A 453 14.32 8.59 16.48
C SER A 453 15.08 7.29 16.27
N ALA A 454 16.01 6.95 17.18
CA ALA A 454 16.72 5.68 17.17
C ALA A 454 15.77 4.49 17.26
N ALA A 455 14.84 4.50 18.23
CA ALA A 455 13.87 3.43 18.41
C ALA A 455 12.93 3.23 17.21
N ARG A 456 12.48 4.32 16.57
CA ARG A 456 11.69 4.23 15.34
C ARG A 456 12.50 3.72 14.15
N THR A 457 13.78 4.10 14.07
CA THR A 457 14.68 3.68 12.99
C THR A 457 14.92 2.17 13.00
N THR A 458 14.91 1.50 14.15
CA THR A 458 15.09 0.02 14.23
C THR A 458 13.91 -0.77 13.64
N ARG A 459 12.75 -0.12 13.49
CA ARG A 459 11.49 -0.71 13.03
C ARG A 459 10.80 0.19 12.00
N ASP A 460 11.58 0.80 11.12
CA ASP A 460 11.07 1.65 10.04
C ASP A 460 10.05 0.87 9.21
N PRO A 461 8.77 1.31 9.13
CA PRO A 461 7.69 0.51 8.53
C PRO A 461 7.88 0.25 7.03
N ARG A 462 8.80 0.96 6.38
CA ARG A 462 9.15 0.75 4.96
C ARG A 462 10.08 -0.45 4.75
N MET A 463 10.75 -0.92 5.81
CA MET A 463 11.86 -1.89 5.75
C MET A 463 11.63 -3.06 6.74
N SER A 464 12.38 -4.15 6.59
CA SER A 464 12.40 -5.20 7.60
C SER A 464 13.11 -4.71 8.87
N ALA A 465 12.61 -5.14 10.04
CA ALA A 465 13.18 -4.77 11.33
C ALA A 465 14.67 -5.15 11.41
N ILE A 466 15.45 -4.35 12.15
CA ILE A 466 16.87 -4.60 12.33
C ILE A 466 17.08 -5.85 13.19
N SER A 467 17.86 -6.81 12.67
CA SER A 467 18.29 -8.00 13.41
C SER A 467 19.43 -7.65 14.38
N ALA A 468 19.51 -8.35 15.51
CA ALA A 468 20.65 -8.23 16.41
C ALA A 468 21.97 -8.66 15.76
N SER A 469 21.92 -9.68 14.88
CA SER A 469 23.11 -10.21 14.19
C SER A 469 23.70 -9.27 13.13
N GLU A 470 22.92 -8.30 12.65
CA GLU A 470 23.43 -7.35 11.66
C GLU A 470 24.06 -6.09 12.25
N LEU A 471 23.83 -5.79 13.53
CA LEU A 471 24.34 -4.58 14.21
C LEU A 471 25.84 -4.33 13.94
N PRO A 472 26.75 -5.32 14.00
CA PRO A 472 28.19 -5.09 13.77
C PRO A 472 28.54 -4.65 12.34
N TYR A 473 27.62 -4.83 11.39
CA TYR A 473 27.81 -4.54 9.97
C TYR A 473 27.09 -3.27 9.51
N LEU A 474 26.39 -2.59 10.43
CA LEU A 474 25.71 -1.34 10.14
C LEU A 474 26.66 -0.15 10.23
N THR A 475 26.30 0.91 9.50
CA THR A 475 26.76 2.26 9.77
C THR A 475 25.58 3.06 10.33
N LEU A 476 25.87 3.93 11.30
CA LEU A 476 24.89 4.83 11.89
C LEU A 476 25.33 6.26 11.62
N SER A 477 24.39 7.07 11.14
CA SER A 477 24.57 8.51 11.04
C SER A 477 23.41 9.27 11.67
N VAL A 478 23.74 10.46 12.18
CA VAL A 478 22.82 11.39 12.81
C VAL A 478 22.81 12.68 12.01
N SER A 479 21.61 13.16 11.69
CA SER A 479 21.42 14.49 11.11
C SER A 479 20.73 15.39 12.13
N ILE A 480 21.40 16.44 12.60
CA ILE A 480 20.81 17.44 13.49
C ILE A 480 20.42 18.64 12.63
N LEU A 481 19.17 19.09 12.77
CA LEU A 481 18.55 20.06 11.89
C LEU A 481 18.26 21.37 12.63
N GLY A 482 18.52 22.47 11.95
CA GLY A 482 18.15 23.81 12.36
C GLY A 482 16.68 24.13 12.07
N PRO A 483 16.22 25.33 12.47
CA PRO A 483 14.84 25.76 12.28
C PRO A 483 14.49 25.86 10.77
N PRO A 484 13.32 25.37 10.35
CA PRO A 484 12.89 25.50 8.96
C PRO A 484 12.52 26.95 8.63
N ARG A 485 12.97 27.43 7.47
CA ARG A 485 12.78 28.79 6.96
C ARG A 485 12.19 28.76 5.54
N PRO A 486 11.14 29.56 5.23
CA PRO A 486 10.51 29.54 3.91
C PRO A 486 11.43 30.11 2.82
N ILE A 487 11.32 29.58 1.59
CA ILE A 487 11.95 30.17 0.39
C ILE A 487 11.00 31.20 -0.19
N SER A 488 11.38 32.49 -0.13
CA SER A 488 10.58 33.60 -0.66
C SER A 488 10.65 33.74 -2.18
N ALA A 489 11.73 33.26 -2.82
CA ALA A 489 11.89 33.25 -4.27
C ALA A 489 10.79 32.41 -4.96
N ARG A 490 10.51 32.72 -6.23
CA ARG A 490 9.46 32.08 -7.06
C ARG A 490 10.07 31.57 -8.37
N GLY A 491 9.38 30.65 -9.04
CA GLY A 491 9.86 30.09 -10.31
C GLY A 491 11.28 29.54 -10.19
N ASP A 492 12.09 29.72 -11.24
CA ASP A 492 13.46 29.23 -11.32
C ASP A 492 14.42 29.91 -10.32
N ASP A 493 14.11 31.12 -9.82
CA ASP A 493 14.96 31.83 -8.83
C ASP A 493 15.09 31.05 -7.50
N ARG A 494 14.20 30.07 -7.26
CA ARG A 494 14.31 29.15 -6.12
C ARG A 494 15.59 28.30 -6.16
N VAL A 495 16.13 28.04 -7.35
CA VAL A 495 17.36 27.24 -7.54
C VAL A 495 18.55 27.92 -6.87
N ASP A 496 18.67 29.25 -7.02
CA ASP A 496 19.79 30.03 -6.48
C ASP A 496 19.78 30.13 -4.94
N GLN A 497 18.66 29.77 -4.30
CA GLN A 497 18.51 29.76 -2.84
C GLN A 497 18.98 28.45 -2.21
N VAL A 498 19.18 27.40 -3.00
CA VAL A 498 19.52 26.05 -2.52
C VAL A 498 21.01 25.79 -2.66
N LYS A 499 21.68 25.59 -1.52
CA LYS A 499 23.10 25.21 -1.45
C LYS A 499 23.20 23.72 -1.13
N ILE A 500 23.68 22.95 -2.10
CA ILE A 500 23.86 21.50 -1.96
C ILE A 500 24.81 21.20 -0.80
N GLY A 501 24.45 20.21 0.02
CA GLY A 501 25.23 19.77 1.17
C GLY A 501 25.00 20.56 2.45
N GLN A 502 24.54 21.81 2.35
CA GLN A 502 24.19 22.63 3.51
C GLN A 502 22.68 22.58 3.81
N HIS A 503 21.87 22.71 2.77
CA HIS A 503 20.43 22.89 2.89
C HIS A 503 19.67 21.57 2.71
N GLY A 504 18.74 21.29 3.62
CA GLY A 504 17.65 20.34 3.43
C GLY A 504 16.40 21.05 2.91
N LEU A 505 15.51 20.29 2.26
CA LEU A 505 14.30 20.82 1.63
C LEU A 505 13.07 20.10 2.16
N ARG A 506 11.99 20.86 2.36
CA ARG A 506 10.64 20.34 2.56
C ARG A 506 9.70 21.07 1.62
N ILE A 507 8.92 20.31 0.84
CA ILE A 507 7.86 20.85 -0.02
C ILE A 507 6.50 20.39 0.49
N ARG A 508 5.49 21.26 0.37
CA ARG A 508 4.09 20.93 0.61
C ARG A 508 3.18 21.59 -0.42
N ILE A 509 2.23 20.82 -0.96
CA ILE A 509 1.07 21.31 -1.73
C ILE A 509 -0.15 20.52 -1.28
N GLY A 510 -1.14 21.18 -0.69
CA GLY A 510 -2.30 20.51 -0.11
C GLY A 510 -1.89 19.46 0.93
N GLN A 511 -2.26 18.20 0.70
CA GLN A 511 -1.91 17.06 1.56
C GLN A 511 -0.57 16.40 1.19
N ASN A 512 -0.02 16.70 0.01
CA ASN A 512 1.22 16.10 -0.46
C ASN A 512 2.41 16.82 0.17
N SER A 513 3.30 16.07 0.81
CA SER A 513 4.51 16.65 1.40
C SER A 513 5.71 15.71 1.31
N GLY A 514 6.87 16.29 1.07
CA GLY A 514 8.14 15.58 0.93
C GLY A 514 9.24 16.33 1.66
N LEU A 515 10.21 15.61 2.21
CA LEU A 515 11.36 16.18 2.91
C LEU A 515 12.62 15.42 2.52
N LEU A 516 13.67 16.12 2.12
CA LEU A 516 15.00 15.56 1.88
C LEU A 516 16.05 16.24 2.77
N LEU A 517 16.92 15.41 3.35
CA LEU A 517 18.02 15.88 4.21
C LEU A 517 19.16 16.47 3.35
N PRO A 518 19.99 17.38 3.91
CA PRO A 518 21.07 18.04 3.16
C PRO A 518 22.03 17.07 2.45
N VAL A 519 22.35 15.94 3.10
CA VAL A 519 23.32 14.96 2.62
C VAL A 519 22.84 14.21 1.37
N VAL A 520 21.52 14.08 1.16
CA VAL A 520 20.97 13.25 0.08
C VAL A 520 21.41 13.75 -1.30
N ALA A 521 21.44 15.07 -1.49
CA ALA A 521 21.88 15.63 -2.76
C ALA A 521 23.37 15.38 -3.04
N ILE A 522 24.22 15.33 -2.00
CA ILE A 522 25.62 14.97 -2.14
C ILE A 522 25.75 13.50 -2.56
N GLU A 523 25.08 12.60 -1.83
CA GLU A 523 25.14 11.15 -2.10
C GLU A 523 24.69 10.80 -3.52
N GLN A 524 23.72 11.56 -4.06
CA GLN A 524 23.17 11.35 -5.39
C GLN A 524 23.87 12.17 -6.49
N GLY A 525 24.85 13.00 -6.14
CA GLY A 525 25.51 13.90 -7.10
C GLY A 525 24.56 14.92 -7.75
N TRP A 526 23.49 15.31 -7.06
CA TRP A 526 22.47 16.21 -7.61
C TRP A 526 22.86 17.68 -7.48
N ASN A 527 22.54 18.45 -8.52
CA ASN A 527 22.51 19.91 -8.44
C ASN A 527 21.22 20.43 -7.77
N ALA A 528 21.14 21.73 -7.51
CA ALA A 528 20.01 22.37 -6.82
C ALA A 528 18.64 22.12 -7.50
N LYS A 529 18.60 22.17 -8.84
CA LYS A 529 17.37 21.90 -9.62
C LYS A 529 16.94 20.44 -9.47
N GLN A 530 17.86 19.49 -9.64
CA GLN A 530 17.61 18.07 -9.46
C GLN A 530 17.14 17.75 -8.04
N PHE A 531 17.68 18.45 -7.03
CA PHE A 531 17.28 18.29 -5.64
C PHE A 531 15.85 18.80 -5.37
N LEU A 532 15.48 19.93 -5.96
CA LEU A 532 14.11 20.45 -5.93
C LEU A 532 13.12 19.50 -6.66
N ASP A 533 13.52 18.93 -7.79
CA ASP A 533 12.71 17.92 -8.49
C ASP A 533 12.55 16.64 -7.65
N ALA A 534 13.62 16.22 -6.97
CA ALA A 534 13.60 15.03 -6.12
C ALA A 534 12.69 15.20 -4.91
N VAL A 535 12.66 16.38 -4.26
CA VAL A 535 11.76 16.61 -3.12
C VAL A 535 10.30 16.63 -3.56
N CYS A 536 10.00 17.09 -4.78
CA CYS A 536 8.66 16.98 -5.39
C CYS A 536 8.26 15.52 -5.55
N ARG A 537 9.11 14.70 -6.20
CA ARG A 537 8.84 13.26 -6.36
C ARG A 537 8.61 12.56 -5.03
N LYS A 538 9.42 12.90 -4.02
CA LYS A 538 9.26 12.36 -2.65
C LYS A 538 7.91 12.76 -2.02
N ALA A 539 7.36 13.91 -2.39
CA ALA A 539 6.03 14.34 -1.98
C ALA A 539 4.89 13.69 -2.77
N GLY A 540 5.19 12.83 -3.75
CA GLY A 540 4.21 12.31 -4.71
C GLY A 540 3.78 13.35 -5.75
N LEU A 541 4.59 14.38 -5.98
CA LEU A 541 4.34 15.45 -6.95
C LEU A 541 5.23 15.28 -8.20
N PRO A 542 4.78 15.69 -9.39
CA PRO A 542 5.62 15.74 -10.59
C PRO A 542 6.90 16.56 -10.39
N ALA A 543 7.96 16.25 -11.13
CA ALA A 543 9.15 17.10 -11.19
C ALA A 543 8.76 18.51 -11.69
N GLY A 544 9.50 19.55 -11.29
CA GLY A 544 9.20 20.93 -11.66
C GLY A 544 8.08 21.61 -10.85
N THR A 545 7.27 20.86 -10.10
CA THR A 545 6.16 21.42 -9.29
C THR A 545 6.63 22.48 -8.28
N TRP A 546 7.89 22.43 -7.86
CA TRP A 546 8.53 23.44 -7.04
C TRP A 546 8.56 24.85 -7.66
N ARG A 547 8.22 25.03 -8.94
CA ARG A 547 8.05 26.36 -9.55
C ARG A 547 6.70 27.00 -9.23
N SER A 548 5.70 26.19 -8.88
CA SER A 548 4.35 26.65 -8.61
C SER A 548 4.31 27.62 -7.43
N ASP A 549 3.47 28.65 -7.56
CA ASP A 549 3.21 29.60 -6.48
C ASP A 549 2.46 28.96 -5.31
N GLN A 550 1.74 27.85 -5.56
CA GLN A 550 1.08 27.04 -4.55
C GLN A 550 2.04 26.14 -3.77
N ALA A 551 3.28 25.97 -4.25
CA ALA A 551 4.30 25.17 -3.56
C ALA A 551 4.86 25.94 -2.36
N GLU A 552 4.60 25.41 -1.17
CA GLU A 552 5.27 25.84 0.05
C GLU A 552 6.60 25.11 0.17
N LEU A 553 7.69 25.83 -0.09
CA LEU A 553 9.06 25.33 0.08
C LEU A 553 9.69 25.91 1.34
N MET A 554 10.11 25.01 2.21
CA MET A 554 10.88 25.30 3.40
C MET A 554 12.27 24.72 3.24
N LEU A 555 13.24 25.46 3.75
CA LEU A 555 14.65 25.15 3.69
C LEU A 555 15.14 25.09 5.14
N PHE A 556 16.03 24.17 5.47
CA PHE A 556 16.60 24.08 6.81
C PHE A 556 18.08 23.71 6.72
N ASP A 557 18.89 24.30 7.58
CA ASP A 557 20.28 23.90 7.72
C ASP A 557 20.37 22.59 8.50
N GLY A 558 21.41 21.81 8.26
CA GLY A 558 21.66 20.61 9.05
C GLY A 558 23.11 20.19 9.01
N ILE A 559 23.57 19.59 10.10
CA ILE A 559 24.85 18.89 10.16
C ILE A 559 24.59 17.39 10.06
N TYR A 560 25.47 16.70 9.31
CA TYR A 560 25.45 15.27 9.12
C TYR A 560 26.79 14.70 9.57
N PHE A 561 26.75 13.72 10.47
CA PHE A 561 27.92 12.98 10.91
C PHE A 561 27.54 11.54 11.22
N GLY A 562 28.50 10.63 11.14
CA GLY A 562 28.26 9.22 11.35
C GLY A 562 29.51 8.38 11.17
N GLY A 563 29.37 7.10 11.47
CA GLY A 563 30.46 6.14 11.42
C GLY A 563 29.96 4.70 11.55
N PRO A 564 30.90 3.74 11.63
CA PRO A 564 30.58 2.35 11.93
C PRO A 564 29.73 2.24 13.19
N PHE A 565 28.76 1.34 13.21
CA PHE A 565 27.95 1.10 14.39
C PHE A 565 28.81 0.62 15.56
N GLN A 566 28.71 1.29 16.71
CA GLN A 566 29.48 0.94 17.90
C GLN A 566 28.58 0.18 18.89
N LEU A 567 28.91 -1.07 19.18
CA LEU A 567 28.22 -1.80 20.25
C LEU A 567 28.59 -1.21 21.61
N PRO A 568 27.62 -0.76 22.43
CA PRO A 568 27.93 -0.14 23.71
C PRO A 568 28.62 -1.13 24.67
N GLU A 569 29.71 -0.69 25.28
CA GLU A 569 30.41 -1.49 26.31
C GLU A 569 29.53 -1.70 27.56
N THR A 570 28.60 -0.77 27.80
CA THR A 570 27.65 -0.77 28.92
C THR A 570 26.50 -1.76 28.79
N LEU A 571 26.39 -2.50 27.67
CA LEU A 571 25.37 -3.54 27.51
C LEU A 571 25.50 -4.59 28.63
N GLY A 572 24.39 -4.80 29.36
CA GLY A 572 24.29 -5.81 30.40
C GLY A 572 24.49 -7.23 29.89
N GLN A 573 24.73 -8.18 30.80
CA GLN A 573 25.02 -9.59 30.43
C GLN A 573 23.89 -10.20 29.58
N SER A 574 22.62 -9.92 29.90
CA SER A 574 21.48 -10.42 29.12
C SER A 574 21.50 -9.96 27.66
N ALA A 575 21.88 -8.70 27.41
CA ALA A 575 22.00 -8.15 26.06
C ALA A 575 23.13 -8.79 25.26
N ARG A 576 24.26 -9.08 25.92
CA ARG A 576 25.40 -9.82 25.32
C ARG A 576 25.03 -11.26 24.98
N ASP A 577 24.29 -11.93 25.88
CA ASP A 577 23.78 -13.27 25.63
C ASP A 577 22.80 -13.28 24.45
N LYS A 578 21.92 -12.27 24.35
CA LYS A 578 21.01 -12.08 23.21
C LYS A 578 21.76 -11.91 21.90
N LEU A 579 22.78 -11.05 21.85
CA LEU A 579 23.66 -10.87 20.68
C LEU A 579 24.33 -12.18 20.24
N GLN A 580 24.87 -12.95 21.19
CA GLN A 580 25.46 -14.27 20.91
C GLN A 580 24.42 -15.30 20.48
N SER A 581 23.18 -15.15 20.92
CA SER A 581 22.08 -16.05 20.60
C SER A 581 21.26 -15.66 19.36
N ALA A 582 21.56 -14.51 18.74
CA ALA A 582 20.78 -13.94 17.64
C ALA A 582 20.70 -14.84 16.40
N GLU A 583 21.61 -15.80 16.28
CA GLU A 583 21.64 -16.81 15.20
C GLU A 583 21.35 -18.24 15.69
N ARG A 584 20.78 -18.39 16.90
CA ARG A 584 20.31 -19.71 17.38
C ARG A 584 19.12 -20.18 16.55
N GLN A 585 18.99 -21.51 16.49
CA GLN A 585 17.90 -22.20 15.80
C GLN A 585 16.55 -21.73 16.34
N ALA A 586 15.71 -21.18 15.46
CA ALA A 586 14.31 -20.88 15.73
C ALA A 586 13.49 -22.16 15.86
N VAL A 587 13.90 -23.23 15.16
CA VAL A 587 13.28 -24.55 15.20
C VAL A 587 14.29 -25.62 15.59
N SER A 588 14.03 -26.31 16.71
CA SER A 588 14.92 -27.37 17.18
C SER A 588 15.01 -28.54 16.17
N PRO A 589 16.13 -29.29 16.12
CA PRO A 589 16.27 -30.44 15.21
C PRO A 589 15.22 -31.53 15.46
N ALA A 590 14.78 -31.68 16.72
CA ALA A 590 13.70 -32.59 17.10
C ALA A 590 12.34 -32.14 16.56
N ALA A 591 12.06 -30.84 16.57
CA ALA A 591 10.87 -30.26 15.97
C ALA A 591 10.86 -30.42 14.44
N LEU A 592 11.97 -30.06 13.77
CA LEU A 592 12.13 -30.30 12.32
C LEU A 592 11.90 -31.76 11.94
N SER A 593 12.51 -32.70 12.68
CA SER A 593 12.35 -34.15 12.46
C SER A 593 10.91 -34.63 12.65
N THR A 594 10.16 -33.96 13.54
CA THR A 594 8.74 -34.28 13.77
C THR A 594 7.88 -33.78 12.62
N VAL A 595 8.10 -32.53 12.17
CA VAL A 595 7.39 -31.94 11.03
C VAL A 595 7.65 -32.74 9.76
N THR A 596 8.90 -33.09 9.46
CA THR A 596 9.25 -33.85 8.25
C THR A 596 8.63 -35.25 8.26
N ARG A 597 8.60 -35.93 9.42
CA ARG A 597 7.90 -37.21 9.57
C ARG A 597 6.39 -37.07 9.36
N TRP A 598 5.80 -36.00 9.89
CA TRP A 598 4.38 -35.70 9.68
C TRP A 598 4.06 -35.48 8.19
N ILE A 599 4.89 -34.70 7.47
CA ILE A 599 4.76 -34.50 6.02
C ILE A 599 4.87 -35.84 5.28
N SER A 600 5.91 -36.63 5.56
CA SER A 600 6.13 -37.93 4.92
C SER A 600 4.95 -38.88 5.13
N ASN A 601 4.40 -38.93 6.35
CA ASN A 601 3.21 -39.72 6.66
C ASN A 601 1.96 -39.20 5.93
N ALA A 602 1.76 -37.88 5.85
CA ALA A 602 0.62 -37.28 5.16
C ALA A 602 0.66 -37.55 3.65
N VAL A 603 1.85 -37.55 3.05
CA VAL A 603 2.09 -37.93 1.65
C VAL A 603 1.81 -39.42 1.44
N ALA A 604 2.34 -40.30 2.31
CA ALA A 604 2.15 -41.75 2.21
C ALA A 604 0.68 -42.19 2.42
N GLN A 605 -0.06 -41.50 3.28
CA GLN A 605 -1.50 -41.75 3.48
C GLN A 605 -2.33 -41.28 2.28
N ALA A 606 -1.94 -40.19 1.62
CA ALA A 606 -2.62 -39.68 0.42
C ALA A 606 -2.67 -40.74 -0.69
N SER A 607 -1.62 -41.55 -0.84
CA SER A 607 -1.52 -42.61 -1.83
C SER A 607 -2.43 -43.83 -1.55
N LYS A 608 -2.99 -43.97 -0.34
CA LYS A 608 -3.76 -45.16 0.09
C LYS A 608 -5.27 -44.92 0.18
N SER A 609 -5.73 -43.68 0.33
CA SER A 609 -7.15 -43.33 0.31
C SER A 609 -7.32 -41.83 0.00
N PRO A 610 -8.02 -41.46 -1.09
CA PRO A 610 -8.23 -40.07 -1.48
C PRO A 610 -8.97 -39.23 -0.42
N ASP A 611 -9.86 -39.85 0.35
CA ASP A 611 -10.75 -39.19 1.33
C ASP A 611 -10.22 -39.20 2.77
N ALA A 612 -9.13 -39.91 3.06
CA ALA A 612 -8.69 -40.20 4.43
C ALA A 612 -7.63 -39.23 4.99
N LEU A 613 -7.69 -37.93 4.66
CA LEU A 613 -7.01 -36.96 5.53
C LEU A 613 -7.93 -36.61 6.70
N GLY A 614 -8.07 -37.55 7.65
CA GLY A 614 -8.65 -37.26 8.95
C GLY A 614 -7.92 -36.08 9.60
N SER A 615 -8.61 -35.29 10.42
CA SER A 615 -8.03 -34.19 11.20
C SER A 615 -6.66 -34.62 11.75
N PRO A 616 -5.57 -33.88 11.48
CA PRO A 616 -4.26 -34.27 11.99
C PRO A 616 -4.31 -34.33 13.51
N ALA A 617 -3.96 -35.50 14.05
CA ALA A 617 -3.71 -35.68 15.45
C ALA A 617 -2.60 -34.71 15.89
N THR A 618 -2.87 -33.91 16.92
CA THR A 618 -1.98 -32.94 17.62
C THR A 618 -1.45 -31.77 16.79
N ALA A 619 -1.74 -30.54 17.25
CA ALA A 619 -1.16 -29.31 16.69
C ALA A 619 0.37 -29.37 16.74
N LEU A 620 1.06 -28.95 15.67
CA LEU A 620 2.54 -28.83 15.68
C LEU A 620 3.00 -27.59 16.49
N ALA A 621 2.05 -26.80 17.02
CA ALA A 621 2.26 -25.49 17.62
C ALA A 621 3.13 -25.54 18.89
N ASP A 622 3.06 -26.63 19.66
CA ASP A 622 3.88 -26.79 20.87
C ASP A 622 5.38 -27.00 20.57
N ARG A 623 5.76 -27.13 19.29
CA ARG A 623 7.11 -27.54 18.86
C ARG A 623 7.81 -26.53 17.96
N VAL A 624 7.09 -25.56 17.40
CA VAL A 624 7.62 -24.54 16.50
C VAL A 624 7.09 -23.18 16.97
N ASP A 625 7.99 -22.24 17.26
CA ASP A 625 7.60 -20.86 17.56
C ASP A 625 7.10 -20.18 16.28
N GLU A 626 5.80 -20.31 16.01
CA GLU A 626 5.16 -19.76 14.81
C GLU A 626 5.15 -18.23 14.78
N VAL A 627 5.42 -17.56 15.91
CA VAL A 627 5.36 -16.09 16.01
C VAL A 627 6.44 -15.43 15.15
N ASN A 628 7.55 -16.12 14.90
CA ASN A 628 8.76 -15.59 14.27
C ASN A 628 9.06 -16.19 12.87
N VAL A 629 8.18 -17.02 12.32
CA VAL A 629 8.42 -17.69 11.03
C VAL A 629 8.11 -16.75 9.86
N ASN A 630 9.12 -16.45 9.03
CA ASN A 630 8.94 -15.65 7.81
C ASN A 630 8.62 -16.50 6.59
N GLY A 631 9.01 -17.78 6.57
CA GLY A 631 8.79 -18.65 5.42
C GLY A 631 9.24 -20.10 5.60
N TYR A 632 9.05 -20.90 4.56
CA TYR A 632 9.65 -22.22 4.42
C TYR A 632 9.95 -22.58 2.96
N MET A 633 10.94 -23.45 2.78
CA MET A 633 11.17 -24.20 1.55
C MET A 633 10.82 -25.66 1.80
N LEU A 634 10.04 -26.26 0.91
CA LEU A 634 9.67 -27.68 0.97
C LEU A 634 9.99 -28.34 -0.37
N ARG A 635 10.72 -29.45 -0.35
CA ARG A 635 10.89 -30.34 -1.50
C ARG A 635 10.49 -31.75 -1.12
N ILE A 636 9.65 -32.35 -1.95
CA ILE A 636 9.21 -33.74 -1.81
C ILE A 636 9.67 -34.48 -3.06
N ARG A 637 10.40 -35.57 -2.88
CA ARG A 637 10.83 -36.47 -3.96
C ARG A 637 10.19 -37.85 -3.78
N GLN A 638 9.53 -38.33 -4.84
CA GLN A 638 8.89 -39.64 -4.92
C GLN A 638 9.21 -40.26 -6.28
N ALA A 639 9.86 -41.43 -6.28
CA ALA A 639 10.40 -42.06 -7.48
C ALA A 639 11.23 -41.06 -8.32
N GLU A 640 10.89 -40.89 -9.61
CA GLU A 640 11.53 -39.93 -10.52
C GLU A 640 10.97 -38.50 -10.43
N SER A 641 9.90 -38.28 -9.66
CA SER A 641 9.25 -36.98 -9.52
C SER A 641 9.81 -36.19 -8.33
N SER A 642 10.08 -34.90 -8.54
CA SER A 642 10.49 -33.96 -7.49
C SER A 642 9.67 -32.68 -7.62
N SER A 643 9.02 -32.28 -6.54
CA SER A 643 8.26 -31.02 -6.46
C SER A 643 8.80 -30.15 -5.34
N SER A 644 8.88 -28.84 -5.60
CA SER A 644 9.39 -27.85 -4.65
C SER A 644 8.37 -26.73 -4.47
N TRP A 645 8.27 -26.21 -3.25
CA TRP A 645 7.41 -25.10 -2.87
C TRP A 645 8.18 -24.12 -2.02
N LEU A 646 7.85 -22.84 -2.19
CA LEU A 646 8.37 -21.74 -1.40
C LEU A 646 7.19 -20.87 -0.95
N GLN A 647 7.10 -20.64 0.36
CA GLN A 647 6.22 -19.64 0.95
C GLN A 647 7.10 -18.72 1.78
N LEU A 648 7.11 -17.42 1.49
CA LEU A 648 8.03 -16.48 2.12
C LEU A 648 7.42 -15.09 2.21
N SER A 649 7.68 -14.40 3.32
CA SER A 649 7.44 -12.98 3.52
C SER A 649 8.68 -12.34 4.15
N LEU A 650 9.13 -11.22 3.59
CA LEU A 650 10.31 -10.48 4.09
C LEU A 650 9.95 -9.46 5.18
N ARG A 651 8.66 -9.25 5.45
CA ARG A 651 8.17 -8.25 6.43
C ARG A 651 7.34 -8.88 7.53
N ASP A 652 6.39 -9.72 7.13
CA ASP A 652 5.42 -10.33 8.04
C ASP A 652 5.81 -11.77 8.38
N THR A 653 5.34 -12.26 9.52
CA THR A 653 5.42 -13.67 9.87
C THR A 653 4.20 -14.44 9.36
N ILE A 654 4.37 -15.75 9.13
CA ILE A 654 3.37 -16.62 8.53
C ILE A 654 2.93 -17.71 9.52
N ALA A 655 1.66 -18.12 9.41
CA ALA A 655 1.15 -19.29 10.11
C ALA A 655 1.63 -20.57 9.41
N MET A 656 2.86 -21.00 9.70
CA MET A 656 3.56 -22.06 8.97
C MET A 656 2.74 -23.35 8.86
N GLN A 657 2.09 -23.82 9.93
CA GLN A 657 1.27 -25.02 9.90
C GLN A 657 0.12 -24.94 8.90
N ALA A 658 -0.65 -23.86 8.93
CA ALA A 658 -1.79 -23.67 8.04
C ALA A 658 -1.32 -23.61 6.57
N SER A 659 -0.21 -22.91 6.32
CA SER A 659 0.41 -22.82 5.00
C SER A 659 0.89 -24.18 4.50
N LEU A 660 1.62 -24.94 5.31
CA LEU A 660 2.09 -26.29 4.95
C LEU A 660 0.93 -27.23 4.64
N GLN A 661 -0.14 -27.21 5.45
CA GLN A 661 -1.34 -28.01 5.18
C GLN A 661 -1.99 -27.65 3.84
N GLN A 662 -2.07 -26.36 3.51
CA GLN A 662 -2.60 -25.90 2.23
C GLN A 662 -1.71 -26.33 1.07
N THR A 663 -0.39 -26.20 1.19
CA THR A 663 0.58 -26.69 0.18
C THR A 663 0.40 -28.18 -0.07
N LEU A 664 0.32 -28.99 0.98
CA LEU A 664 0.14 -30.44 0.86
C LEU A 664 -1.21 -30.82 0.24
N ARG A 665 -2.27 -30.04 0.48
CA ARG A 665 -3.56 -30.23 -0.20
C ARG A 665 -3.47 -29.90 -1.69
N GLY A 666 -2.80 -28.82 -2.07
CA GLY A 666 -2.61 -28.42 -3.47
C GLY A 666 -1.70 -29.38 -4.26
N ALA A 667 -0.66 -29.91 -3.62
CA ALA A 667 0.22 -30.92 -4.23
C ALA A 667 -0.54 -32.18 -4.69
N ARG A 668 -1.67 -32.51 -4.05
CA ARG A 668 -2.51 -33.66 -4.41
C ARG A 668 -3.24 -33.50 -5.74
N SER A 669 -3.69 -32.29 -6.08
CA SER A 669 -4.43 -32.06 -7.33
C SER A 669 -3.57 -32.19 -8.59
N SER A 670 -2.24 -32.19 -8.44
CA SER A 670 -1.28 -32.25 -9.53
C SER A 670 -0.63 -33.63 -9.70
N ALA A 671 -0.81 -34.55 -8.75
CA ALA A 671 -0.27 -35.91 -8.82
C ALA A 671 -1.28 -36.86 -9.51
N ASN A 672 -1.12 -37.09 -10.82
CA ASN A 672 -1.90 -38.10 -11.55
C ASN A 672 -1.44 -39.54 -11.19
N ASP A 673 -2.43 -40.39 -10.89
CA ASP A 673 -2.63 -41.86 -10.99
C ASP A 673 -1.49 -42.90 -11.15
N SER A 674 -0.20 -42.57 -11.16
CA SER A 674 0.85 -43.54 -11.58
C SER A 674 1.89 -43.94 -10.52
N THR A 675 1.61 -43.84 -9.22
CA THR A 675 2.62 -44.17 -8.18
C THR A 675 2.27 -45.42 -7.37
N SER A 676 3.22 -46.35 -7.33
CA SER A 676 3.16 -47.56 -6.51
C SER A 676 3.15 -47.22 -5.01
N PRO A 677 2.23 -47.78 -4.20
CA PRO A 677 1.98 -47.38 -2.80
C PRO A 677 3.06 -47.79 -1.77
N GLU A 678 4.26 -48.21 -2.21
CA GLU A 678 5.29 -48.78 -1.34
C GLU A 678 6.59 -47.96 -1.18
N GLU A 679 6.82 -46.89 -1.96
CA GLU A 679 8.06 -46.09 -1.84
C GLU A 679 7.93 -44.92 -0.85
N SER A 680 8.88 -44.80 0.09
CA SER A 680 8.92 -43.70 1.05
C SER A 680 9.33 -42.38 0.40
N ALA A 681 8.53 -41.33 0.55
CA ALA A 681 8.84 -39.99 0.05
C ALA A 681 10.01 -39.35 0.84
N GLU A 682 11.02 -38.85 0.12
CA GLU A 682 12.10 -38.06 0.71
C GLU A 682 11.61 -36.61 0.88
N VAL A 683 11.69 -36.09 2.11
CA VAL A 683 11.22 -34.74 2.46
C VAL A 683 12.41 -33.88 2.88
N ALA A 684 12.66 -32.81 2.13
CA ALA A 684 13.57 -31.74 2.51
C ALA A 684 12.75 -30.50 2.90
N LEU A 685 13.00 -29.97 4.09
CA LEU A 685 12.30 -28.84 4.68
C LEU A 685 13.33 -27.88 5.28
N ALA A 686 13.17 -26.60 4.96
CA ALA A 686 13.86 -25.50 5.62
C ALA A 686 12.83 -24.47 6.12
N VAL A 687 12.98 -24.03 7.36
CA VAL A 687 12.19 -22.95 7.98
C VAL A 687 13.02 -21.68 8.01
N LEU A 688 12.43 -20.56 7.57
CA LEU A 688 13.11 -19.30 7.36
C LEU A 688 12.62 -18.23 8.34
N THR A 689 13.53 -17.51 9.00
CA THR A 689 13.24 -16.44 9.97
C THR A 689 14.22 -15.28 9.85
N GLY A 690 13.88 -14.11 10.42
CA GLY A 690 14.85 -13.01 10.65
C GLY A 690 15.50 -12.44 9.37
N PRO A 691 14.73 -11.78 8.48
CA PRO A 691 15.22 -11.24 7.22
C PRO A 691 16.16 -10.05 7.39
N ILE A 692 17.35 -10.13 6.78
CA ILE A 692 18.34 -9.06 6.65
C ILE A 692 18.40 -8.63 5.20
N HIS A 693 18.28 -7.34 4.93
CA HIS A 693 18.46 -6.76 3.60
C HIS A 693 19.94 -6.41 3.36
N HIS A 694 20.50 -6.90 2.26
CA HIS A 694 21.91 -6.77 1.88
C HIS A 694 22.17 -5.76 0.75
N GLY A 695 21.11 -5.24 0.13
CA GLY A 695 21.20 -4.32 -1.01
C GLY A 695 20.71 -4.94 -2.31
N ASP A 696 21.09 -4.34 -3.43
CA ASP A 696 20.82 -4.91 -4.74
C ASP A 696 21.94 -5.87 -5.20
N ALA A 697 21.69 -6.55 -6.32
CA ALA A 697 22.64 -7.51 -6.89
C ALA A 697 23.98 -6.91 -7.35
N LYS A 698 24.09 -5.57 -7.49
CA LYS A 698 25.35 -4.90 -7.83
C LYS A 698 26.16 -4.51 -6.60
N THR A 699 25.50 -4.03 -5.53
CA THR A 699 26.17 -3.43 -4.36
C THR A 699 25.99 -4.24 -3.07
N ALA A 700 25.70 -5.53 -3.18
CA ALA A 700 25.38 -6.40 -2.05
C ALA A 700 26.47 -6.45 -0.98
N ASP A 701 26.12 -6.21 0.29
CA ASP A 701 27.03 -6.38 1.43
C ASP A 701 26.83 -7.74 2.11
N LEU A 702 27.66 -8.72 1.73
CA LEU A 702 27.57 -10.12 2.20
C LEU A 702 28.26 -10.39 3.55
N ARG A 703 28.87 -9.40 4.21
CA ARG A 703 29.63 -9.61 5.45
C ARG A 703 28.77 -10.20 6.57
N GLY A 704 29.20 -11.27 7.23
CA GLY A 704 28.42 -11.86 8.33
C GLY A 704 27.22 -12.71 7.91
N ILE A 705 27.08 -13.04 6.62
CA ILE A 705 26.21 -14.16 6.23
C ILE A 705 26.93 -15.46 6.58
N ASP A 706 26.45 -16.18 7.59
CA ASP A 706 26.95 -17.51 7.93
C ASP A 706 26.23 -18.59 7.09
N PRO A 707 26.93 -19.30 6.16
CA PRO A 707 26.31 -20.35 5.35
C PRO A 707 25.81 -21.54 6.19
N GLN A 708 26.25 -21.71 7.43
CA GLN A 708 25.75 -22.78 8.30
C GLN A 708 24.29 -22.59 8.72
N CYS A 709 23.85 -21.33 8.81
CA CYS A 709 22.55 -20.99 9.37
C CYS A 709 21.75 -19.96 8.56
N ARG A 710 22.24 -19.45 7.42
CA ARG A 710 21.49 -18.50 6.59
C ARG A 710 21.29 -18.94 5.15
N ALA A 711 20.07 -18.75 4.66
CA ALA A 711 19.71 -18.84 3.26
C ALA A 711 19.84 -17.46 2.59
N ILE A 712 20.27 -17.43 1.33
CA ILE A 712 20.31 -16.22 0.50
C ILE A 712 19.06 -16.17 -0.37
N VAL A 713 18.47 -14.99 -0.49
CA VAL A 713 17.26 -14.71 -1.26
C VAL A 713 17.54 -13.58 -2.25
N ALA A 714 17.10 -13.77 -3.50
CA ALA A 714 16.99 -12.70 -4.49
C ALA A 714 15.53 -12.51 -4.91
N THR A 715 15.10 -11.26 -5.05
CA THR A 715 13.78 -10.92 -5.56
C THR A 715 13.73 -9.58 -6.27
N ASP A 716 12.97 -9.50 -7.36
CA ASP A 716 12.57 -8.26 -8.05
C ASP A 716 11.07 -7.96 -7.87
N GLY A 717 10.45 -8.60 -6.88
CA GLY A 717 9.02 -8.55 -6.59
C GLY A 717 8.26 -9.77 -7.11
N ARG A 718 8.42 -10.14 -8.39
CA ARG A 718 7.64 -11.23 -9.00
C ARG A 718 8.45 -12.50 -9.23
N ARG A 719 9.77 -12.38 -9.30
CA ARG A 719 10.70 -13.51 -9.25
C ARG A 719 11.25 -13.64 -7.84
N TRP A 720 11.39 -14.88 -7.41
CA TRP A 720 12.03 -15.23 -6.16
C TRP A 720 12.99 -16.38 -6.40
N SER A 721 14.17 -16.30 -5.81
CA SER A 721 15.11 -17.41 -5.75
C SER A 721 15.69 -17.46 -4.36
N VAL A 722 15.63 -18.62 -3.74
CA VAL A 722 16.12 -18.84 -2.37
C VAL A 722 17.01 -20.06 -2.37
N ARG A 723 18.16 -19.95 -1.71
CA ARG A 723 19.08 -21.08 -1.53
C ARG A 723 19.75 -21.07 -0.17
N PHE A 724 19.71 -22.24 0.46
CA PHE A 724 20.50 -22.61 1.61
C PHE A 724 21.53 -23.68 1.20
N ASP A 725 22.80 -23.51 1.56
CA ASP A 725 23.88 -24.41 1.15
C ASP A 725 25.04 -24.30 2.15
N ARG A 726 25.13 -25.24 3.12
CA ARG A 726 26.13 -25.19 4.21
C ARG A 726 27.57 -25.35 3.77
N GLU A 727 27.78 -25.89 2.57
CA GLU A 727 29.10 -26.23 2.04
C GLU A 727 29.62 -25.16 1.08
N SER A 728 28.75 -24.28 0.59
CA SER A 728 29.09 -23.22 -0.36
C SER A 728 29.30 -21.88 0.36
N PRO A 729 30.36 -21.12 0.05
CA PRO A 729 30.52 -19.77 0.56
C PRO A 729 29.41 -18.85 0.03
N PRO A 730 29.06 -17.76 0.76
CA PRO A 730 27.94 -16.87 0.40
C PRO A 730 27.98 -16.35 -1.04
N GLU A 731 29.17 -16.03 -1.58
CA GLU A 731 29.36 -15.52 -2.94
C GLU A 731 28.96 -16.56 -4.00
N GLN A 732 29.32 -17.83 -3.78
CA GLN A 732 28.95 -18.92 -4.68
C GLN A 732 27.46 -19.25 -4.57
N THR A 733 26.90 -19.19 -3.36
CA THR A 733 25.46 -19.38 -3.14
C THR A 733 24.67 -18.26 -3.82
N LEU A 734 25.11 -17.01 -3.72
CA LEU A 734 24.49 -15.87 -4.40
C LEU A 734 24.54 -16.04 -5.93
N ALA A 735 25.67 -16.45 -6.50
CA ALA A 735 25.78 -16.70 -7.94
C ALA A 735 24.76 -17.76 -8.41
N LYS A 736 24.58 -18.83 -7.64
CA LYS A 736 23.55 -19.86 -7.91
C LYS A 736 22.12 -19.31 -7.78
N VAL A 737 21.87 -18.45 -6.79
CA VAL A 737 20.56 -17.81 -6.58
C VAL A 737 20.22 -16.91 -7.77
N LEU A 738 21.16 -16.07 -8.20
CA LEU A 738 20.98 -15.15 -9.33
C LEU A 738 20.87 -15.87 -10.67
N ALA A 739 21.50 -17.04 -10.83
CA ALA A 739 21.40 -17.85 -12.05
C ALA A 739 20.11 -18.68 -12.15
N ALA A 740 19.33 -18.81 -11.06
CA ALA A 740 18.13 -19.63 -11.06
C ALA A 740 16.94 -18.97 -11.78
N GLU A 741 16.95 -17.65 -11.92
CA GLU A 741 15.91 -16.86 -12.58
C GLU A 741 16.57 -15.70 -13.35
N ARG A 742 15.84 -15.08 -14.27
CA ARG A 742 16.32 -13.88 -14.97
C ARG A 742 16.15 -12.64 -14.10
N PHE A 743 17.10 -12.40 -13.22
CA PHE A 743 17.13 -11.21 -12.37
C PHE A 743 17.77 -10.01 -13.07
N ASP A 744 17.21 -8.82 -12.84
CA ASP A 744 17.82 -7.56 -13.26
C ASP A 744 18.74 -7.04 -12.15
N ALA A 745 20.03 -6.89 -12.47
CA ALA A 745 21.04 -6.51 -11.50
C ALA A 745 20.76 -5.16 -10.81
N GLY A 746 20.05 -4.22 -11.45
CA GLY A 746 19.74 -2.91 -10.89
C GLY A 746 18.49 -2.85 -10.00
N THR A 747 17.57 -3.80 -10.13
CA THR A 747 16.31 -3.81 -9.38
C THR A 747 16.19 -4.97 -8.40
N THR A 748 16.97 -6.03 -8.62
CA THR A 748 16.96 -7.24 -7.79
C THR A 748 17.51 -6.94 -6.41
N GLN A 749 16.65 -7.09 -5.40
CA GLN A 749 16.99 -6.93 -3.99
C GLN A 749 17.45 -8.26 -3.41
N LEU A 750 18.45 -8.20 -2.53
CA LEU A 750 19.07 -9.35 -1.90
C LEU A 750 18.84 -9.35 -0.40
N TYR A 751 18.39 -10.50 0.10
CA TYR A 751 18.15 -10.74 1.51
C TYR A 751 18.86 -11.99 1.98
N SER A 752 19.07 -12.12 3.28
CA SER A 752 19.33 -13.40 3.92
C SER A 752 18.33 -13.65 5.03
N LEU A 753 17.99 -14.92 5.24
CA LEU A 753 17.15 -15.36 6.35
C LEU A 753 17.87 -16.45 7.10
N HIS A 754 17.72 -16.44 8.43
CA HIS A 754 18.10 -17.59 9.25
C HIS A 754 17.30 -18.81 8.78
N CYS A 755 17.96 -19.96 8.72
CA CYS A 755 17.48 -21.15 8.03
C CYS A 755 17.74 -22.41 8.85
N ASP A 756 16.68 -22.95 9.43
CA ASP A 756 16.66 -24.24 10.10
C ASP A 756 16.21 -25.32 9.13
N SER A 757 17.15 -26.18 8.71
CA SER A 757 16.93 -27.20 7.67
C SER A 757 17.31 -28.60 8.13
N ASN A 758 16.53 -29.60 7.69
CA ASN A 758 16.85 -31.02 7.89
C ASN A 758 17.87 -31.57 6.86
N VAL A 759 18.19 -30.79 5.83
CA VAL A 759 19.18 -31.12 4.79
C VAL A 759 20.29 -30.07 4.71
N PRO A 760 21.52 -30.42 4.28
CA PRO A 760 22.65 -29.49 4.21
C PRO A 760 22.51 -28.45 3.08
N ALA A 761 21.70 -28.73 2.06
CA ALA A 761 21.42 -27.79 0.99
C ALA A 761 19.99 -27.95 0.44
N LEU A 762 19.31 -26.84 0.23
CA LEU A 762 17.96 -26.75 -0.34
C LEU A 762 17.81 -25.43 -1.09
N GLY A 763 17.21 -25.45 -2.27
CA GLY A 763 16.92 -24.24 -3.03
C GLY A 763 15.63 -24.37 -3.82
N THR A 764 14.98 -23.24 -4.07
CA THR A 764 13.74 -23.14 -4.84
C THR A 764 13.70 -21.77 -5.49
N SER A 765 13.21 -21.72 -6.73
CA SER A 765 12.84 -20.48 -7.39
C SER A 765 11.35 -20.48 -7.73
N LEU A 766 10.78 -19.27 -7.75
CA LEU A 766 9.43 -18.98 -8.19
C LEU A 766 9.56 -17.88 -9.26
N GLY A 767 9.73 -18.31 -10.50
CA GLY A 767 9.68 -17.46 -11.67
C GLY A 767 8.27 -17.36 -12.26
N ILE A 768 8.11 -16.44 -13.22
CA ILE A 768 6.93 -16.42 -14.08
C ILE A 768 7.19 -17.38 -15.24
N ALA A 769 6.44 -18.47 -15.32
CA ALA A 769 6.54 -19.41 -16.44
C ALA A 769 5.65 -18.97 -17.62
N ALA A 770 6.19 -19.07 -18.83
CA ALA A 770 5.41 -18.87 -20.05
C ALA A 770 4.28 -19.90 -20.17
N MET A 771 3.10 -19.46 -20.63
CA MET A 771 1.95 -20.34 -20.87
C MET A 771 1.58 -20.34 -22.35
N SER A 772 1.79 -21.45 -23.06
CA SER A 772 1.41 -21.57 -24.48
C SER A 772 0.07 -22.28 -24.72
N GLN A 773 -0.73 -22.49 -23.67
CA GLN A 773 -1.90 -23.40 -23.72
C GLN A 773 -3.07 -22.87 -24.55
N PHE A 774 -3.20 -21.55 -24.70
CA PHE A 774 -4.32 -20.92 -25.41
C PHE A 774 -3.88 -20.42 -26.77
N THR A 775 -4.55 -20.89 -27.83
CA THR A 775 -4.25 -20.54 -29.23
C THR A 775 -5.26 -19.57 -29.84
N VAL A 776 -6.37 -19.27 -29.16
CA VAL A 776 -7.32 -18.22 -29.56
C VAL A 776 -7.31 -17.12 -28.51
N ARG A 777 -7.14 -15.87 -28.95
CA ARG A 777 -7.18 -14.71 -28.07
C ARG A 777 -8.57 -14.06 -28.09
N PRO A 778 -9.32 -14.06 -26.97
CA PRO A 778 -10.56 -13.29 -26.87
C PRO A 778 -10.29 -11.78 -26.81
N PRO A 779 -11.28 -10.92 -27.13
CA PRO A 779 -11.14 -9.48 -26.92
C PRO A 779 -11.07 -9.17 -25.41
N ALA A 780 -10.05 -8.42 -25.00
CA ALA A 780 -9.81 -8.05 -23.61
C ALA A 780 -10.36 -6.67 -23.26
N VAL A 781 -10.51 -5.79 -24.26
CA VAL A 781 -10.83 -4.36 -24.06
C VAL A 781 -11.98 -3.85 -24.96
N ALA A 782 -12.69 -4.77 -25.62
CA ALA A 782 -13.99 -4.47 -26.21
C ALA A 782 -14.96 -3.87 -25.17
N ASP A 783 -15.82 -2.96 -25.62
CA ASP A 783 -16.75 -2.12 -24.83
C ASP A 783 -16.09 -1.17 -23.82
N ARG A 784 -14.75 -1.15 -23.76
CA ARG A 784 -13.97 -0.19 -22.96
C ARG A 784 -13.18 0.78 -23.83
N PHE A 785 -12.53 0.27 -24.87
CA PHE A 785 -11.68 1.07 -25.76
C PHE A 785 -12.20 1.18 -27.20
N TYR A 786 -13.08 0.26 -27.60
CA TYR A 786 -13.81 0.23 -28.87
C TYR A 786 -15.09 -0.58 -28.67
N SER A 787 -16.08 -0.44 -29.55
CA SER A 787 -17.36 -1.16 -29.44
C SER A 787 -17.20 -2.68 -29.66
N GLY A 788 -17.78 -3.53 -28.80
CA GLY A 788 -17.69 -4.99 -28.91
C GLY A 788 -18.66 -5.61 -29.93
N ALA A 789 -19.76 -4.92 -30.25
CA ALA A 789 -20.72 -5.34 -31.26
C ALA A 789 -20.22 -5.02 -32.68
N ASP A 790 -20.23 -6.01 -33.58
CA ASP A 790 -19.64 -5.89 -34.93
C ASP A 790 -20.13 -4.68 -35.72
N ALA A 791 -21.45 -4.47 -35.80
CA ALA A 791 -22.01 -3.36 -36.56
C ALA A 791 -21.62 -1.97 -35.98
N GLN A 792 -21.50 -1.87 -34.66
CA GLN A 792 -21.12 -0.61 -34.00
C GLN A 792 -19.63 -0.36 -34.16
N ARG A 793 -18.80 -1.38 -33.98
CA ARG A 793 -17.34 -1.32 -34.20
C ARG A 793 -17.01 -0.91 -35.62
N ASP A 794 -17.63 -1.55 -36.59
CA ASP A 794 -17.36 -1.27 -38.01
C ASP A 794 -17.81 0.16 -38.37
N ALA A 795 -18.94 0.63 -37.84
CA ALA A 795 -19.39 2.01 -38.01
C ALA A 795 -18.46 3.03 -37.32
N GLU A 796 -17.94 2.69 -36.13
CA GLU A 796 -16.95 3.50 -35.41
C GLU A 796 -15.67 3.65 -36.23
N VAL A 797 -15.13 2.55 -36.79
CA VAL A 797 -13.94 2.58 -37.65
C VAL A 797 -14.19 3.32 -38.97
N ASP A 798 -15.35 3.11 -39.60
CA ASP A 798 -15.71 3.82 -40.83
C ASP A 798 -15.81 5.33 -40.59
N ALA A 799 -16.32 5.76 -39.43
CA ALA A 799 -16.39 7.17 -39.06
C ALA A 799 -15.00 7.80 -38.95
N LEU A 800 -14.03 7.10 -38.34
CA LEU A 800 -12.62 7.55 -38.24
C LEU A 800 -11.97 7.74 -39.62
N ILE A 801 -12.40 6.98 -40.63
CA ILE A 801 -11.84 7.06 -41.99
C ILE A 801 -12.56 8.11 -42.84
N SER A 802 -13.87 8.27 -42.66
CA SER A 802 -14.74 9.05 -43.56
C SER A 802 -14.35 10.53 -43.70
N GLY A 803 -13.72 11.12 -42.67
CA GLY A 803 -13.27 12.51 -42.67
C GLY A 803 -11.87 12.74 -43.25
N LEU A 804 -11.12 11.68 -43.56
CA LEU A 804 -9.72 11.78 -43.95
C LEU A 804 -9.55 11.96 -45.48
N PRO A 805 -8.60 12.79 -45.94
CA PRO A 805 -8.40 13.05 -47.36
C PRO A 805 -7.88 11.82 -48.10
N PRO A 806 -8.23 11.58 -49.38
CA PRO A 806 -7.69 10.45 -50.15
C PRO A 806 -6.15 10.44 -50.14
N VAL A 807 -5.55 9.26 -49.98
CA VAL A 807 -4.09 9.11 -49.92
C VAL A 807 -3.65 7.85 -50.66
N ALA A 808 -2.48 7.92 -51.30
CA ALA A 808 -1.87 6.76 -51.94
C ALA A 808 -1.23 5.85 -50.88
N LYS A 809 -1.38 4.53 -51.07
CA LYS A 809 -0.67 3.52 -50.27
C LYS A 809 0.79 3.45 -50.71
N ARG A 810 1.68 3.15 -49.76
CA ARG A 810 3.11 2.92 -50.01
C ARG A 810 3.64 1.77 -49.19
N THR A 811 4.66 1.10 -49.70
CA THR A 811 5.45 0.13 -48.95
C THR A 811 6.35 0.86 -47.96
N VAL A 812 6.41 0.37 -46.71
CA VAL A 812 7.25 0.91 -45.63
C VAL A 812 7.92 -0.24 -44.88
N ASN A 813 9.00 0.04 -44.16
CA ASN A 813 9.73 -0.99 -43.43
C ASN A 813 9.22 -1.12 -42.00
N ALA A 814 8.80 -0.01 -41.41
CA ALA A 814 8.10 0.00 -40.14
C ALA A 814 7.05 1.12 -40.04
N ALA A 815 6.18 1.02 -39.04
CA ALA A 815 5.24 2.07 -38.68
C ALA A 815 5.11 2.18 -37.15
N MET A 816 4.91 3.39 -36.63
CA MET A 816 4.49 3.63 -35.26
C MET A 816 3.03 4.05 -35.22
N VAL A 817 2.25 3.35 -34.40
CA VAL A 817 0.79 3.52 -34.33
C VAL A 817 0.38 3.65 -32.85
N PRO A 818 -0.48 4.62 -32.50
CA PRO A 818 -0.95 4.79 -31.12
C PRO A 818 -1.96 3.72 -30.72
N HIS A 819 -2.13 3.51 -29.41
CA HIS A 819 -2.95 2.43 -28.85
C HIS A 819 -3.87 2.85 -27.69
N ALA A 820 -4.07 4.14 -27.45
CA ALA A 820 -5.22 4.60 -26.65
C ALA A 820 -6.56 4.24 -27.32
N GLY A 821 -7.67 4.27 -26.57
CA GLY A 821 -9.00 3.91 -27.11
C GLY A 821 -9.36 4.67 -28.38
N LEU A 822 -10.16 4.05 -29.26
CA LEU A 822 -10.44 4.57 -30.61
C LEU A 822 -11.01 5.99 -30.62
N ARG A 823 -11.75 6.36 -29.57
CA ARG A 823 -12.22 7.73 -29.33
C ARG A 823 -11.11 8.79 -29.30
N PHE A 824 -9.92 8.43 -28.81
CA PHE A 824 -8.81 9.36 -28.58
C PHE A 824 -7.76 9.28 -29.69
N SER A 825 -7.26 8.09 -30.02
CA SER A 825 -6.15 7.94 -30.98
C SER A 825 -6.56 7.28 -32.30
N GLY A 826 -7.82 6.85 -32.42
CA GLY A 826 -8.30 6.07 -33.55
C GLY A 826 -8.18 6.78 -34.90
N GLU A 827 -8.37 8.11 -34.95
CA GLU A 827 -8.23 8.88 -36.19
C GLU A 827 -6.78 8.83 -36.71
N ILE A 828 -5.80 9.05 -35.82
CA ILE A 828 -4.37 8.98 -36.16
C ILE A 828 -3.96 7.55 -36.53
N ALA A 829 -4.44 6.55 -35.78
CA ALA A 829 -4.17 5.16 -36.09
C ALA A 829 -4.74 4.76 -37.46
N ALA A 830 -5.97 5.16 -37.77
CA ALA A 830 -6.61 4.91 -39.06
C ALA A 830 -5.90 5.63 -40.21
N ASP A 831 -5.49 6.89 -40.01
CA ASP A 831 -4.73 7.65 -41.01
C ASP A 831 -3.36 7.03 -41.29
N THR A 832 -2.71 6.46 -40.26
CA THR A 832 -1.43 5.77 -40.41
C THR A 832 -1.61 4.47 -41.20
N TRP A 833 -2.55 3.62 -40.77
CA TRP A 833 -2.76 2.31 -41.40
C TRP A 833 -3.19 2.39 -42.86
N ARG A 834 -4.09 3.31 -43.22
CA ARG A 834 -4.62 3.42 -44.59
C ARG A 834 -3.58 3.88 -45.62
N ARG A 835 -2.46 4.46 -45.16
CA ARG A 835 -1.33 4.92 -46.00
C ARG A 835 -0.34 3.80 -46.34
N ILE A 836 -0.48 2.64 -45.72
CA ILE A 836 0.45 1.52 -45.90
C ILE A 836 -0.14 0.52 -46.91
N GLU A 837 0.70 0.05 -47.82
CA GLU A 837 0.41 -1.15 -48.60
C GLU A 837 0.59 -2.37 -47.68
N LEU A 838 -0.50 -2.75 -47.00
CA LEU A 838 -0.51 -3.77 -45.96
C LEU A 838 -0.10 -5.15 -46.51
N PRO A 839 1.02 -5.74 -46.02
CA PRO A 839 1.39 -7.10 -46.39
C PRO A 839 0.48 -8.12 -45.71
N ARG A 840 0.66 -9.40 -46.09
CA ARG A 840 -0.09 -10.50 -45.47
C ARG A 840 0.28 -10.70 -44.00
N ASP A 841 1.53 -10.44 -43.60
CA ASP A 841 2.01 -10.68 -42.24
C ASP A 841 2.47 -9.37 -41.58
N VAL A 842 2.00 -9.12 -40.37
CA VAL A 842 2.37 -7.96 -39.55
C VAL A 842 2.90 -8.45 -38.21
N LEU A 843 3.99 -7.84 -37.75
CA LEU A 843 4.57 -8.06 -36.43
C LEU A 843 4.38 -6.81 -35.57
N ILE A 844 3.43 -6.84 -34.63
CA ILE A 844 3.18 -5.75 -33.69
C ILE A 844 4.03 -5.93 -32.43
N ILE A 845 4.94 -5.00 -32.19
CA ILE A 845 5.79 -4.95 -31.00
C ILE A 845 5.21 -3.88 -30.07
N SER A 846 4.69 -4.32 -28.94
CA SER A 846 3.98 -3.49 -27.97
C SER A 846 4.71 -3.44 -26.64
N PRO A 847 4.64 -2.31 -25.91
CA PRO A 847 4.91 -2.33 -24.50
C PRO A 847 3.91 -3.26 -23.80
N LYS A 848 4.37 -3.87 -22.71
CA LYS A 848 3.57 -4.74 -21.87
C LYS A 848 3.14 -3.97 -20.62
N HIS A 849 1.85 -3.69 -20.54
CA HIS A 849 1.21 -2.97 -19.45
C HIS A 849 0.72 -3.89 -18.33
N THR A 850 0.53 -5.17 -18.63
CA THR A 850 0.06 -6.16 -17.66
C THR A 850 1.20 -6.80 -16.88
N GLY A 851 0.88 -7.27 -15.67
CA GLY A 851 1.77 -8.12 -14.92
C GLY A 851 1.99 -9.45 -15.65
N ASP A 852 0.91 -10.19 -15.89
CA ASP A 852 0.88 -11.61 -16.27
C ASP A 852 1.91 -12.05 -17.30
N GLY A 853 2.47 -13.25 -17.15
CA GLY A 853 3.42 -13.81 -18.11
C GLY A 853 4.83 -13.22 -18.11
N VAL A 854 5.68 -13.75 -18.98
CA VAL A 854 7.12 -13.42 -19.13
C VAL A 854 7.36 -12.01 -19.67
N ASP A 855 8.57 -11.47 -19.49
CA ASP A 855 8.88 -10.07 -19.84
C ASP A 855 8.83 -9.80 -21.33
N TRP A 856 9.32 -10.73 -22.15
CA TRP A 856 9.30 -10.63 -23.61
C TRP A 856 8.55 -11.84 -24.18
N ALA A 857 7.27 -11.60 -24.47
CA ALA A 857 6.34 -12.66 -24.82
C ALA A 857 5.96 -12.59 -26.30
N VAL A 858 6.11 -13.69 -27.03
CA VAL A 858 5.57 -13.87 -28.37
C VAL A 858 4.17 -14.47 -28.27
N ALA A 859 3.21 -13.91 -29.01
CA ALA A 859 1.82 -14.35 -28.98
C ALA A 859 1.63 -15.70 -29.69
N PRO A 860 1.20 -16.78 -29.01
CA PRO A 860 1.04 -18.11 -29.60
C PRO A 860 -0.33 -18.29 -30.27
N TYR A 861 -0.94 -17.22 -30.79
CA TYR A 861 -2.33 -17.24 -31.24
C TYR A 861 -2.45 -17.58 -32.73
N THR A 862 -3.36 -18.48 -33.04
CA THR A 862 -3.85 -18.78 -34.40
C THR A 862 -4.98 -17.83 -34.79
N ARG A 863 -5.63 -17.17 -33.82
CA ARG A 863 -6.74 -16.25 -34.07
C ARG A 863 -6.84 -15.14 -33.01
N TRP A 864 -7.05 -13.92 -33.47
CA TRP A 864 -7.30 -12.72 -32.67
C TRP A 864 -8.77 -12.33 -32.77
N GLN A 865 -9.58 -12.67 -31.77
CA GLN A 865 -11.01 -12.35 -31.77
C GLN A 865 -11.25 -10.89 -31.41
N LEU A 866 -12.19 -10.27 -32.14
CA LEU A 866 -12.72 -8.94 -31.87
C LEU A 866 -14.16 -9.00 -31.33
N SER A 867 -14.87 -10.08 -31.67
CA SER A 867 -16.22 -10.41 -31.19
C SER A 867 -16.44 -11.92 -31.31
N GLY A 868 -17.69 -12.38 -31.18
CA GLY A 868 -18.05 -13.78 -31.43
C GLY A 868 -17.77 -14.24 -32.87
N ASP A 869 -17.96 -13.35 -33.86
CA ASP A 869 -17.88 -13.69 -35.29
C ASP A 869 -16.65 -13.06 -35.97
N ALA A 870 -16.25 -11.84 -35.57
CA ALA A 870 -15.15 -11.11 -36.17
C ALA A 870 -13.79 -11.44 -35.53
N ALA A 871 -12.79 -11.70 -36.38
CA ALA A 871 -11.43 -12.00 -35.95
C ALA A 871 -10.42 -11.79 -37.08
N LEU A 872 -9.16 -11.53 -36.70
CA LEU A 872 -7.99 -11.64 -37.59
C LEU A 872 -7.29 -12.98 -37.38
N GLU A 873 -6.64 -13.48 -38.43
CA GLU A 873 -5.79 -14.65 -38.35
C GLU A 873 -4.49 -14.34 -37.58
N GLY A 874 -3.99 -15.31 -36.83
CA GLY A 874 -2.63 -15.30 -36.30
C GLY A 874 -1.70 -16.17 -37.13
N ASN A 875 -0.39 -16.08 -36.89
CA ASN A 875 0.62 -16.88 -37.60
C ASN A 875 1.48 -17.67 -36.59
N GLU A 876 1.01 -18.86 -36.21
CA GLU A 876 1.65 -19.72 -35.21
C GLU A 876 3.04 -20.21 -35.63
N GLU A 877 3.24 -20.49 -36.92
CA GLU A 877 4.55 -20.89 -37.47
C GLU A 877 5.57 -19.77 -37.31
N MET A 878 5.18 -18.54 -37.68
CA MET A 878 6.00 -17.35 -37.50
C MET A 878 6.26 -17.06 -36.02
N ALA A 879 5.23 -17.17 -35.16
CA ALA A 879 5.37 -16.98 -33.71
C ALA A 879 6.37 -17.98 -33.11
N THR A 880 6.29 -19.26 -33.49
CA THR A 880 7.20 -20.30 -33.01
C THR A 880 8.63 -20.07 -33.48
N SER A 881 8.81 -19.73 -34.75
CA SER A 881 10.13 -19.39 -35.31
C SER A 881 10.73 -18.13 -34.66
N LEU A 882 9.89 -17.13 -34.37
CA LEU A 882 10.28 -15.89 -33.73
C LEU A 882 10.69 -16.12 -32.27
N ALA A 883 9.94 -16.91 -31.50
CA ALA A 883 10.32 -17.27 -30.13
C ALA A 883 11.65 -18.05 -30.10
N ALA A 884 11.89 -18.91 -31.10
CA ALA A 884 13.14 -19.66 -31.19
C ALA A 884 14.36 -18.82 -31.62
N CYS A 885 14.18 -17.58 -32.09
CA CYS A 885 15.30 -16.79 -32.61
C CYS A 885 16.20 -16.21 -31.52
N HIS A 886 15.71 -16.12 -30.27
CA HIS A 886 16.44 -15.52 -29.17
C HIS A 886 15.99 -16.14 -27.84
N GLU A 887 16.92 -16.49 -26.95
CA GLU A 887 16.60 -17.16 -25.68
C GLU A 887 15.66 -16.35 -24.78
N GLY A 888 15.71 -15.02 -24.89
CA GLY A 888 14.85 -14.08 -24.18
C GLY A 888 13.38 -14.08 -24.61
N LEU A 889 13.04 -14.61 -25.79
CA LEU A 889 11.67 -14.63 -26.31
C LEU A 889 10.99 -15.97 -26.02
N GLU A 890 9.78 -15.93 -25.47
CA GLU A 890 9.02 -17.14 -25.14
C GLU A 890 7.57 -17.03 -25.63
N LEU A 891 6.99 -18.16 -26.06
CA LEU A 891 5.58 -18.25 -26.43
C LEU A 891 4.71 -18.18 -25.18
N ASP A 892 3.97 -17.09 -25.00
CA ASP A 892 3.22 -16.88 -23.76
C ASP A 892 1.87 -16.17 -23.96
N SER A 893 0.81 -16.96 -24.05
CA SER A 893 -0.58 -16.48 -24.08
C SER A 893 -0.99 -15.69 -22.83
N ALA A 894 -0.41 -15.97 -21.64
CA ALA A 894 -0.79 -15.24 -20.43
C ALA A 894 -0.41 -13.76 -20.51
N ALA A 895 0.77 -13.45 -21.04
CA ALA A 895 1.24 -12.08 -21.24
C ALA A 895 0.37 -11.25 -22.19
N HIS A 896 -0.31 -11.91 -23.14
CA HIS A 896 -1.14 -11.24 -24.14
C HIS A 896 -2.62 -11.20 -23.80
N ARG A 897 -3.08 -11.97 -22.80
CA ARG A 897 -4.50 -12.17 -22.49
C ARG A 897 -5.23 -10.87 -22.16
N GLY A 898 -4.61 -10.01 -21.35
CA GLY A 898 -5.15 -8.72 -20.94
C GLY A 898 -4.45 -7.52 -21.58
N GLU A 899 -3.46 -7.76 -22.46
CA GLU A 899 -2.65 -6.70 -23.05
C GLU A 899 -3.42 -5.95 -24.13
N HIS A 900 -3.47 -4.63 -24.05
CA HIS A 900 -4.30 -3.81 -24.94
C HIS A 900 -3.49 -3.16 -26.06
N GLY A 901 -2.18 -2.93 -25.89
CA GLY A 901 -1.38 -2.21 -26.87
C GLY A 901 -1.38 -2.85 -28.27
N ILE A 902 -1.63 -4.15 -28.35
CA ILE A 902 -1.81 -4.87 -29.62
C ILE A 902 -3.27 -4.81 -30.10
N GLU A 903 -4.23 -5.04 -29.20
CA GLU A 903 -5.65 -5.24 -29.54
C GLU A 903 -6.31 -4.02 -30.16
N ILE A 904 -6.01 -2.82 -29.67
CA ILE A 904 -6.72 -1.59 -30.07
C ILE A 904 -6.59 -1.28 -31.57
N GLN A 905 -5.51 -1.76 -32.19
CA GLN A 905 -5.26 -1.53 -33.62
C GLN A 905 -5.98 -2.56 -34.51
N LEU A 906 -6.42 -3.68 -33.93
CA LEU A 906 -6.98 -4.81 -34.67
C LEU A 906 -8.33 -4.51 -35.33
N PRO A 907 -9.28 -3.75 -34.71
CA PRO A 907 -10.50 -3.32 -35.40
C PRO A 907 -10.23 -2.55 -36.71
N ILE A 908 -9.22 -1.68 -36.72
CA ILE A 908 -8.83 -0.89 -37.89
C ILE A 908 -8.23 -1.81 -38.96
N LEU A 909 -7.32 -2.70 -38.57
CA LEU A 909 -6.73 -3.69 -39.48
C LEU A 909 -7.78 -4.64 -40.07
N TYR A 910 -8.70 -5.14 -39.25
CA TYR A 910 -9.81 -5.99 -39.68
C TYR A 910 -10.67 -5.29 -40.74
N ARG A 911 -10.95 -4.00 -40.55
CA ARG A 911 -11.75 -3.22 -41.49
C ARG A 911 -11.00 -2.90 -42.80
N LEU A 912 -9.70 -2.61 -42.73
CA LEU A 912 -8.89 -2.19 -43.88
C LEU A 912 -8.31 -3.36 -44.70
N ALA A 913 -7.97 -4.47 -44.05
CA ALA A 913 -7.29 -5.62 -44.63
C ALA A 913 -7.57 -6.92 -43.82
N PRO A 914 -8.78 -7.49 -43.91
CA PRO A 914 -9.17 -8.66 -43.11
C PRO A 914 -8.32 -9.92 -43.38
N GLN A 915 -7.58 -9.96 -44.50
CA GLN A 915 -6.66 -11.05 -44.85
C GLN A 915 -5.29 -10.98 -44.15
N THR A 916 -5.01 -9.90 -43.42
CA THR A 916 -3.74 -9.74 -42.69
C THR A 916 -3.69 -10.69 -41.51
N ARG A 917 -2.55 -11.39 -41.36
CA ARG A 917 -2.21 -12.21 -40.21
C ARG A 917 -1.36 -11.41 -39.22
N VAL A 918 -1.67 -11.55 -37.94
CA VAL A 918 -1.03 -10.79 -36.86
C VAL A 918 -0.20 -11.71 -35.98
N THR A 919 1.09 -11.41 -35.89
CA THR A 919 2.01 -11.89 -34.85
C THR A 919 2.34 -10.71 -33.93
N ALA A 920 2.59 -10.97 -32.65
CA ALA A 920 2.89 -9.89 -31.72
C ALA A 920 3.95 -10.25 -30.68
N ILE A 921 4.70 -9.23 -30.24
CA ILE A 921 5.59 -9.27 -29.09
C ILE A 921 5.07 -8.27 -28.06
N ALA A 922 4.91 -8.70 -26.81
CA ALA A 922 4.68 -7.81 -25.67
C ALA A 922 5.97 -7.74 -24.83
N MET A 923 6.52 -6.53 -24.66
CA MET A 923 7.81 -6.29 -23.98
C MET A 923 7.66 -5.32 -22.82
N ARG A 924 8.18 -5.69 -21.64
CA ARG A 924 8.13 -4.82 -20.45
C ARG A 924 9.29 -3.82 -20.39
N SER A 925 10.52 -4.31 -20.32
CA SER A 925 11.74 -3.50 -20.24
C SER A 925 12.92 -4.30 -20.78
N ALA A 926 14.03 -3.62 -21.07
CA ALA A 926 15.27 -4.24 -21.52
C ALA A 926 16.46 -3.32 -21.20
N THR A 927 17.61 -3.89 -20.87
CA THR A 927 18.87 -3.13 -20.86
C THR A 927 19.31 -2.82 -22.29
N TRP A 928 20.26 -1.90 -22.44
CA TRP A 928 20.81 -1.57 -23.75
C TRP A 928 21.46 -2.78 -24.42
N GLU A 929 22.24 -3.57 -23.67
CA GLU A 929 22.93 -4.76 -24.17
C GLU A 929 21.92 -5.83 -24.62
N GLN A 930 20.87 -6.04 -23.81
CA GLN A 930 19.76 -6.92 -24.11
C GLN A 930 19.02 -6.53 -25.40
N LEU A 931 18.80 -5.23 -25.62
CA LEU A 931 18.18 -4.74 -26.86
C LEU A 931 19.06 -4.93 -28.08
N GLN A 932 20.37 -4.69 -27.94
CA GLN A 932 21.32 -4.91 -29.03
C GLN A 932 21.35 -6.39 -29.44
N ASP A 933 21.43 -7.29 -28.47
CA ASP A 933 21.45 -8.74 -28.72
C ASP A 933 20.15 -9.22 -29.39
N LEU A 934 19.00 -8.82 -28.85
CA LEU A 934 17.70 -9.13 -29.44
C LEU A 934 17.55 -8.55 -30.86
N ALA A 935 18.02 -7.32 -31.11
CA ALA A 935 17.94 -6.69 -32.42
C ALA A 935 18.75 -7.43 -33.48
N VAL A 936 19.93 -7.96 -33.12
CA VAL A 936 20.76 -8.80 -34.00
C VAL A 936 20.02 -10.08 -34.37
N SER A 937 19.48 -10.79 -33.38
CA SER A 937 18.72 -12.02 -33.58
C SER A 937 17.45 -11.80 -34.42
N LEU A 938 16.72 -10.71 -34.14
CA LEU A 938 15.52 -10.35 -34.89
C LEU A 938 15.86 -10.00 -36.35
N ALA A 939 16.94 -9.26 -36.60
CA ALA A 939 17.37 -8.93 -37.96
C ALA A 939 17.83 -10.17 -38.74
N ALA A 940 18.51 -11.11 -38.09
CA ALA A 940 18.87 -12.39 -38.70
C ALA A 940 17.64 -13.23 -39.03
N TRP A 941 16.67 -13.29 -38.11
CA TRP A 941 15.40 -13.97 -38.31
C TRP A 941 14.57 -13.34 -39.44
N MET A 942 14.51 -12.01 -39.53
CA MET A 942 13.82 -11.33 -40.64
C MET A 942 14.45 -11.66 -42.00
N LYS A 943 15.79 -11.72 -42.09
CA LYS A 943 16.51 -12.11 -43.32
C LYS A 943 16.24 -13.56 -43.73
N SER A 944 15.90 -14.45 -42.78
CA SER A 944 15.57 -15.84 -43.10
C SER A 944 14.12 -16.03 -43.57
N GLN A 945 13.25 -15.03 -43.43
CA GLN A 945 11.86 -15.13 -43.89
C GLN A 945 11.77 -14.94 -45.41
N ALA A 946 10.99 -15.81 -46.07
CA ALA A 946 10.72 -15.67 -47.51
C ALA A 946 9.93 -14.39 -47.82
N SER A 947 9.04 -13.98 -46.91
CA SER A 947 8.32 -12.71 -46.94
C SER A 947 8.35 -12.12 -45.52
N PRO A 948 9.22 -11.13 -45.25
CA PRO A 948 9.33 -10.55 -43.92
C PRO A 948 8.05 -9.77 -43.57
N PRO A 949 7.60 -9.80 -42.30
CA PRO A 949 6.43 -9.05 -41.87
C PRO A 949 6.73 -7.54 -41.82
N LEU A 950 5.68 -6.72 -41.90
CA LEU A 950 5.78 -5.30 -41.54
C LEU A 950 6.02 -5.18 -40.04
N LEU A 951 7.05 -4.43 -39.63
CA LEU A 951 7.31 -4.12 -38.23
C LEU A 951 6.40 -2.97 -37.76
N VAL A 952 5.73 -3.15 -36.63
CA VAL A 952 4.83 -2.13 -36.09
C VAL A 952 5.19 -1.85 -34.64
N ILE A 953 5.53 -0.60 -34.36
CA ILE A 953 5.75 -0.06 -33.03
C ILE A 953 4.39 0.37 -32.50
N SER A 954 3.89 -0.30 -31.48
CA SER A 954 2.70 0.16 -30.77
C SER A 954 3.11 1.14 -29.67
N SER A 955 2.75 2.43 -29.80
CA SER A 955 3.15 3.45 -28.82
C SER A 955 2.21 4.65 -28.78
N ASP A 956 1.74 4.98 -27.59
CA ASP A 956 1.40 6.35 -27.22
C ASP A 956 2.68 7.11 -26.79
N MET A 957 2.59 8.43 -26.67
CA MET A 957 3.71 9.31 -26.34
C MET A 957 3.76 9.60 -24.82
N ASN A 958 4.12 10.81 -24.38
CA ASN A 958 4.17 11.17 -22.98
C ASN A 958 2.77 11.18 -22.35
N HIS A 959 2.72 10.77 -21.09
CA HIS A 959 1.53 10.68 -20.25
C HIS A 959 1.56 11.69 -19.12
N TYR A 960 0.38 12.25 -18.86
CA TYR A 960 -0.02 12.92 -17.62
C TYR A 960 0.76 14.18 -17.24
N ALA A 961 1.38 14.85 -18.22
CA ALA A 961 1.80 16.23 -18.10
C ALA A 961 0.65 17.17 -18.54
N ASP A 962 0.77 18.47 -18.24
CA ASP A 962 -0.13 19.46 -18.86
C ASP A 962 0.13 19.58 -20.37
N GLU A 963 -0.84 20.14 -21.10
CA GLU A 963 -0.80 20.22 -22.56
C GLU A 963 0.49 20.82 -23.13
N ILE A 964 1.05 21.86 -22.50
CA ILE A 964 2.24 22.53 -23.02
C ILE A 964 3.46 21.64 -22.80
N GLU A 965 3.65 21.17 -21.56
CA GLU A 965 4.78 20.31 -21.21
C GLU A 965 4.74 18.99 -21.98
N ASN A 966 3.56 18.39 -22.16
CA ASN A 966 3.40 17.13 -22.90
C ASN A 966 3.84 17.29 -24.35
N ARG A 967 3.41 18.36 -25.02
CA ARG A 967 3.82 18.65 -26.40
C ARG A 967 5.32 18.87 -26.53
N THR A 968 5.93 19.57 -25.57
CA THR A 968 7.37 19.77 -25.56
C THR A 968 8.10 18.43 -25.45
N ARG A 969 7.73 17.58 -24.50
CA ARG A 969 8.35 16.26 -24.32
C ARG A 969 8.13 15.34 -25.52
N ASP A 970 6.90 15.28 -26.04
CA ASP A 970 6.58 14.48 -27.22
C ASP A 970 7.40 14.90 -28.44
N ARG A 971 7.58 16.20 -28.64
CA ARG A 971 8.41 16.73 -29.72
C ARG A 971 9.87 16.29 -29.57
N MET A 972 10.43 16.31 -28.35
CA MET A 972 11.79 15.83 -28.10
C MET A 972 11.95 14.34 -28.45
N ALA A 973 10.99 13.50 -28.06
CA ALA A 973 11.00 12.08 -28.41
C ALA A 973 10.83 11.84 -29.92
N LEU A 974 9.92 12.57 -30.59
CA LEU A 974 9.71 12.46 -32.03
C LEU A 974 10.92 12.94 -32.84
N ASP A 975 11.57 14.02 -32.41
CA ASP A 975 12.79 14.52 -33.04
C ASP A 975 13.96 13.55 -32.84
N ALA A 976 14.06 12.89 -31.69
CA ALA A 976 15.03 11.81 -31.47
C ALA A 976 14.72 10.59 -32.35
N LEU A 977 13.45 10.16 -32.43
CA LEU A 977 12.99 9.07 -33.31
C LEU A 977 13.33 9.35 -34.79
N ARG A 978 13.18 10.61 -35.24
CA ARG A 978 13.50 11.07 -36.61
C ARG A 978 14.96 10.85 -36.98
N THR A 979 15.88 10.84 -36.01
CA THR A 979 17.30 10.61 -36.29
C THR A 979 17.61 9.16 -36.70
N GLY A 980 16.71 8.22 -36.38
CA GLY A 980 16.96 6.78 -36.53
C GLY A 980 17.94 6.20 -35.50
N ASP A 981 18.42 6.99 -34.54
CA ASP A 981 19.30 6.54 -33.47
C ASP A 981 18.49 6.06 -32.25
N ALA A 982 18.45 4.74 -32.07
CA ALA A 982 17.78 4.09 -30.96
C ALA A 982 18.31 4.51 -29.59
N LYS A 983 19.63 4.75 -29.45
CA LYS A 983 20.23 5.14 -28.17
C LYS A 983 19.84 6.57 -27.82
N ALA A 984 19.86 7.46 -28.80
CA ALA A 984 19.45 8.85 -28.62
C ALA A 984 17.98 8.97 -28.18
N LEU A 985 17.09 8.13 -28.73
CA LEU A 985 15.69 8.06 -28.30
C LEU A 985 15.57 7.67 -26.82
N LEU A 986 16.23 6.58 -26.41
CA LEU A 986 16.18 6.12 -25.01
C LEU A 986 16.79 7.16 -24.06
N ASP A 987 17.92 7.77 -24.43
CA ASP A 987 18.62 8.76 -23.61
C ASP A 987 17.80 10.02 -23.39
N VAL A 988 17.12 10.52 -24.43
CA VAL A 988 16.22 11.68 -24.31
C VAL A 988 15.01 11.33 -23.44
N CYS A 989 14.43 10.14 -23.61
CA CYS A 989 13.31 9.73 -22.78
C CYS A 989 13.68 9.59 -21.30
N GLU A 990 14.86 9.05 -21.00
CA GLU A 990 15.37 8.94 -19.62
C GLU A 990 15.72 10.31 -19.03
N ALA A 991 16.50 11.12 -19.74
CA ALA A 991 16.99 12.41 -19.25
C ALA A 991 15.85 13.41 -19.00
N GLU A 992 14.83 13.41 -19.86
CA GLU A 992 13.70 14.35 -19.80
C GLU A 992 12.45 13.72 -19.15
N ASN A 993 12.57 12.49 -18.65
CA ASN A 993 11.49 11.74 -18.00
C ASN A 993 10.22 11.67 -18.87
N ILE A 994 10.41 11.29 -20.13
CA ILE A 994 9.34 11.12 -21.12
C ILE A 994 8.75 9.73 -20.95
N SER A 995 7.47 9.66 -20.61
CA SER A 995 6.75 8.42 -20.33
C SER A 995 6.19 7.75 -21.59
N MET A 996 6.90 7.85 -22.72
CA MET A 996 6.54 7.17 -23.97
C MET A 996 6.50 5.65 -23.74
N CYS A 997 5.33 5.03 -23.85
CA CYS A 997 5.16 3.63 -23.49
C CYS A 997 5.95 2.71 -24.45
N GLY A 998 5.96 3.00 -25.75
CA GLY A 998 6.65 2.20 -26.76
C GLY A 998 8.11 2.59 -27.02
N GLN A 999 8.78 3.30 -26.10
CA GLN A 999 10.21 3.68 -26.29
C GLN A 999 11.13 2.47 -26.51
N VAL A 1000 10.89 1.36 -25.79
CA VAL A 1000 11.66 0.11 -25.91
C VAL A 1000 11.34 -0.62 -27.23
N PRO A 1001 10.06 -0.85 -27.59
CA PRO A 1001 9.69 -1.31 -28.93
C PRO A 1001 10.27 -0.47 -30.07
N ALA A 1002 10.24 0.86 -29.96
CA ALA A 1002 10.77 1.77 -30.97
C ALA A 1002 12.29 1.62 -31.13
N ALA A 1003 13.02 1.61 -30.02
CA ALA A 1003 14.46 1.38 -30.02
C ALA A 1003 14.85 0.02 -30.62
N LEU A 1004 14.11 -1.04 -30.29
CA LEU A 1004 14.31 -2.37 -30.88
C LEU A 1004 14.14 -2.33 -32.41
N VAL A 1005 13.04 -1.75 -32.90
CA VAL A 1005 12.76 -1.67 -34.34
C VAL A 1005 13.85 -0.86 -35.06
N LEU A 1006 14.25 0.30 -34.54
CA LEU A 1006 15.33 1.10 -35.13
C LEU A 1006 16.65 0.33 -35.20
N LEU A 1007 17.03 -0.39 -34.13
CA LEU A 1007 18.22 -1.24 -34.12
C LEU A 1007 18.12 -2.38 -35.13
N THR A 1008 16.96 -3.04 -35.21
CA THR A 1008 16.72 -4.12 -36.18
C THR A 1008 16.86 -3.61 -37.61
N LEU A 1009 16.25 -2.47 -37.96
CA LEU A 1009 16.40 -1.85 -39.28
C LEU A 1009 17.86 -1.53 -39.60
N ARG A 1010 18.61 -0.99 -38.62
CA ARG A 1010 20.06 -0.76 -38.78
C ARG A 1010 20.83 -2.05 -39.07
N HIS A 1011 20.53 -3.16 -38.38
CA HIS A 1011 21.16 -4.46 -38.64
C HIS A 1011 20.72 -5.12 -39.96
N LEU A 1012 19.57 -4.72 -40.50
CA LEU A 1012 19.15 -5.03 -41.87
C LEU A 1012 19.87 -4.17 -42.93
N GLY A 1013 20.61 -3.14 -42.53
CA GLY A 1013 21.25 -2.18 -43.43
C GLY A 1013 20.27 -1.14 -43.99
N ILE A 1014 19.16 -0.92 -43.29
CA ILE A 1014 18.09 -0.01 -43.68
C ILE A 1014 18.22 1.29 -42.88
N THR A 1015 18.25 2.40 -43.59
CA THR A 1015 18.07 3.73 -42.99
C THR A 1015 16.60 4.14 -43.16
N PRO A 1016 15.81 4.20 -42.08
CA PRO A 1016 14.38 4.51 -42.19
C PRO A 1016 14.14 5.94 -42.68
N ALA A 1017 13.10 6.11 -43.50
CA ALA A 1017 12.67 7.43 -43.95
C ALA A 1017 11.54 7.89 -43.03
N TYR A 1018 11.83 8.86 -42.16
CA TYR A 1018 10.86 9.37 -41.19
C TYR A 1018 9.77 10.23 -41.86
N ASP A 1019 8.51 9.85 -41.65
CA ASP A 1019 7.35 10.64 -42.04
C ASP A 1019 6.29 10.67 -40.92
N GLU A 1020 6.12 11.84 -40.28
CA GLU A 1020 5.11 12.09 -39.24
C GLU A 1020 3.76 12.32 -39.91
N ILE A 1021 2.85 11.35 -39.79
CA ILE A 1021 1.52 11.40 -40.38
C ILE A 1021 0.63 12.41 -39.67
N ALA A 1022 0.60 12.32 -38.33
CA ALA A 1022 -0.18 13.19 -37.48
C ALA A 1022 0.31 13.13 -36.03
N TYR A 1023 0.04 14.20 -35.29
CA TYR A 1023 0.28 14.30 -33.86
C TYR A 1023 -0.88 15.04 -33.17
N ALA A 1024 -1.36 14.50 -32.06
CA ALA A 1024 -2.41 15.09 -31.24
C ALA A 1024 -2.19 14.76 -29.77
N THR A 1025 -3.00 15.37 -28.91
CA THR A 1025 -3.09 15.04 -27.48
C THR A 1025 -4.54 14.73 -27.11
N SER A 1026 -4.75 14.03 -26.01
CA SER A 1026 -6.09 13.72 -25.49
C SER A 1026 -6.95 14.97 -25.24
N ALA A 1027 -6.35 16.14 -24.98
CA ALA A 1027 -7.07 17.41 -24.84
C ALA A 1027 -7.87 17.78 -26.11
N GLN A 1028 -7.36 17.45 -27.30
CA GLN A 1028 -8.05 17.72 -28.57
C GLN A 1028 -9.31 16.86 -28.75
N TYR A 1029 -9.44 15.78 -27.98
CA TYR A 1029 -10.58 14.86 -28.00
C TYR A 1029 -11.45 14.95 -26.73
N GLY A 1030 -11.38 16.09 -26.02
CA GLY A 1030 -12.18 16.38 -24.83
C GLY A 1030 -11.60 15.85 -23.51
N GLY A 1031 -10.31 15.50 -23.48
CA GLY A 1031 -9.57 15.17 -22.26
C GLY A 1031 -9.18 16.40 -21.43
N ASP A 1032 -8.76 16.17 -20.19
CA ASP A 1032 -8.31 17.23 -19.27
C ASP A 1032 -6.98 17.85 -19.74
N PRO A 1033 -6.92 19.16 -20.07
CA PRO A 1033 -5.70 19.81 -20.54
C PRO A 1033 -4.60 19.92 -19.47
N GLN A 1034 -4.90 19.69 -18.18
CA GLN A 1034 -3.89 19.64 -17.13
C GLN A 1034 -3.20 18.27 -17.03
N ARG A 1035 -3.74 17.25 -17.71
CA ARG A 1035 -3.24 15.88 -17.63
C ARG A 1035 -3.54 15.11 -18.91
N VAL A 1036 -2.68 15.27 -19.91
CA VAL A 1036 -2.91 14.75 -21.27
C VAL A 1036 -2.08 13.53 -21.60
N VAL A 1037 -2.45 12.81 -22.66
CA VAL A 1037 -1.61 11.78 -23.30
C VAL A 1037 -1.39 12.17 -24.76
N GLY A 1038 -0.16 12.04 -25.25
CA GLY A 1038 0.18 12.34 -26.64
C GLY A 1038 0.02 11.13 -27.57
N TYR A 1039 -0.34 11.38 -28.82
CA TYR A 1039 -0.54 10.36 -29.85
C TYR A 1039 0.17 10.77 -31.13
N ALA A 1040 0.96 9.87 -31.72
CA ALA A 1040 1.65 10.13 -32.98
C ALA A 1040 1.55 8.92 -33.91
N GLY A 1041 1.31 9.19 -35.19
CA GLY A 1041 1.41 8.22 -36.27
C GLY A 1041 2.65 8.51 -37.10
N VAL A 1042 3.54 7.53 -37.26
CA VAL A 1042 4.81 7.71 -37.99
C VAL A 1042 5.05 6.53 -38.93
N LEU A 1043 5.56 6.79 -40.13
CA LEU A 1043 6.07 5.77 -41.04
C LEU A 1043 7.60 5.84 -41.11
N LEU A 1044 8.24 4.67 -41.24
CA LEU A 1044 9.70 4.48 -41.19
C LEU A 1044 10.23 3.59 -42.32
#